data_AF-A0A957XBM6-F1
#
_entry.id   AF-A0A957XBM6-F1
#
_cell.length_a   1.000
_cell.length_b   1.000
_cell.length_c   1.000
_cell.angle_alpha   90.00
_cell.angle_beta   90.00
_cell.angle_gamma   90.00
#
_symmetry.space_group_name_H-M   'P 1'
#
loop_
_entity.id
_entity.type
_entity.pdbx_description
1 polymer ?
#
loop_
_entity_poly.entity_id
_entity_poly.type
_entity_poly.pdbx_seq_one_letter_code
_entity_poly.pdbx_strand_id
1 'polypeptide(L)'
;MTSRTCRIGIHGRNRPTLEEHDYHLIRSMGAETVKMMTKPGHTDPAVYKRLKRDNPDLEIITRLDHPDINRGTHPNQGSHPPPDRYANDLIPTVRSLLPYCQKFQITNEPNHDALYEGWGKTDEDARSYNAWFKLVYRQMKNEIPEASFGFPGLAVPDFKHHDRAWLDICSEAINEADWLGVHCYWQTPPQTDGKKFDESFGTCFKYYHRLFPDKILEILECGNSNSQTPGFHISDEAVAQEYVDWLQELFNYPYIGSASFFIISSPDVDWVDFSWRREDGRFKPVVERIAQMPRPNLVAPSVQLAPVAPEVTPAVVAPAAPSVGVTNYTNQDIIDAFRNAAQRMGLDNWALMEKAGVRLGPLANARQAIYSGPKLAELPGLSPDEKQKIRAMLPDSAPTGDLELSFSTPPPAPVATGFLKDNPTLAGVPLAFPRIEQLSLDLARTSSERSVIRVWNRYGWLLLMVSGVLQIEPGAAVAVAAQHFRQRGFGRQGGMRLRFEPQLFFERWGRDNEETFWQHFSFDTDRPWQQHRWRPADNADWQDIHTNQAGEWAAFDLACALNKTAALLASALGAPELLGVLHATIGYETVDQMFAAFASHERYQLLGLFDFIAGPGSASRQLAALQAGNLDVFAAFHFGVNQAARYSTTLQQVYNAYYQRLVSLV
;
A
#
# COMPACT_ATOMS: atom_id res chain seq x y z
N MET A 1 9.12 -29.87 -15.69
CA MET A 1 7.90 -30.21 -14.92
C MET A 1 7.17 -31.35 -15.62
N THR A 2 6.66 -32.32 -14.86
CA THR A 2 5.87 -33.45 -15.39
C THR A 2 4.37 -33.23 -15.29
N SER A 3 3.92 -32.34 -14.40
CA SER A 3 2.51 -32.01 -14.18
C SER A 3 2.32 -30.51 -13.92
N ARG A 4 1.07 -30.05 -14.02
CA ARG A 4 0.60 -28.70 -13.68
C ARG A 4 -0.83 -28.77 -13.12
N THR A 5 -1.25 -27.74 -12.42
CA THR A 5 -2.62 -27.62 -11.88
C THR A 5 -3.45 -26.57 -12.61
N CYS A 6 -2.80 -25.48 -13.02
CA CYS A 6 -3.46 -24.37 -13.70
C CYS A 6 -3.99 -24.81 -15.06
N ARG A 7 -5.32 -24.79 -15.22
CA ARG A 7 -5.98 -24.90 -16.52
C ARG A 7 -5.75 -23.64 -17.36
N ILE A 8 -5.62 -23.83 -18.67
CA ILE A 8 -5.50 -22.73 -19.63
C ILE A 8 -6.92 -22.29 -20.02
N GLY A 9 -7.29 -21.07 -19.65
CA GLY A 9 -8.63 -20.56 -19.82
C GLY A 9 -8.73 -19.36 -20.75
N ILE A 10 -9.96 -19.06 -21.14
CA ILE A 10 -10.33 -17.85 -21.89
C ILE A 10 -11.64 -17.29 -21.35
N HIS A 11 -11.71 -15.99 -21.19
CA HIS A 11 -12.95 -15.30 -20.88
C HIS A 11 -13.81 -15.27 -22.14
N GLY A 12 -15.07 -15.68 -22.01
CA GLY A 12 -16.07 -15.71 -23.07
C GLY A 12 -16.27 -14.35 -23.73
N ARG A 13 -17.08 -14.32 -24.79
CA ARG A 13 -17.49 -13.08 -25.45
C ARG A 13 -18.00 -12.08 -24.40
N ASN A 14 -17.81 -10.79 -24.65
CA ASN A 14 -18.38 -9.72 -23.82
C ASN A 14 -19.92 -9.60 -24.00
N ARG A 15 -20.62 -10.74 -23.99
CA ARG A 15 -22.06 -10.99 -24.16
C ARG A 15 -22.40 -12.35 -23.52
N PRO A 16 -23.66 -12.59 -23.12
CA PRO A 16 -24.06 -13.89 -22.56
C PRO A 16 -24.14 -15.02 -23.61
N THR A 17 -23.91 -14.72 -24.90
CA THR A 17 -24.00 -15.66 -26.02
C THR A 17 -22.64 -15.85 -26.70
N LEU A 18 -22.47 -16.99 -27.37
CA LEU A 18 -21.31 -17.31 -28.21
C LEU A 18 -21.76 -17.56 -29.65
N GLU A 19 -20.94 -17.11 -30.60
CA GLU A 19 -21.07 -17.34 -32.04
C GLU A 19 -20.24 -18.55 -32.47
N GLU A 20 -20.46 -19.08 -33.68
CA GLU A 20 -19.73 -20.24 -34.21
C GLU A 20 -18.21 -20.06 -34.16
N HIS A 21 -17.71 -18.85 -34.46
CA HIS A 21 -16.29 -18.54 -34.40
C HIS A 21 -15.74 -18.53 -32.96
N ASP A 22 -16.56 -18.23 -31.95
CA ASP A 22 -16.14 -18.32 -30.54
C ASP A 22 -15.95 -19.79 -30.15
N TYR A 23 -16.90 -20.67 -30.52
CA TYR A 23 -16.75 -22.11 -30.29
C TYR A 23 -15.55 -22.69 -31.04
N HIS A 24 -15.30 -22.21 -32.27
CA HIS A 24 -14.12 -22.60 -33.03
C HIS A 24 -12.84 -22.17 -32.30
N LEU A 25 -12.75 -20.93 -31.83
CA LEU A 25 -11.56 -20.46 -31.09
C LEU A 25 -11.31 -21.31 -29.84
N ILE A 26 -12.34 -21.58 -29.04
CA ILE A 26 -12.25 -22.41 -27.81
C ILE A 26 -11.65 -23.79 -28.14
N ARG A 27 -12.11 -24.42 -29.23
CA ARG A 27 -11.56 -25.70 -29.68
C ARG A 27 -10.13 -25.57 -30.20
N SER A 28 -9.86 -24.55 -31.03
CA SER A 28 -8.55 -24.37 -31.68
C SER A 28 -7.43 -24.05 -30.70
N MET A 29 -7.68 -23.22 -29.69
CA MET A 29 -6.68 -22.97 -28.63
C MET A 29 -6.56 -24.15 -27.65
N GLY A 30 -7.47 -25.14 -27.72
CA GLY A 30 -7.59 -26.21 -26.73
C GLY A 30 -7.86 -25.66 -25.34
N ALA A 31 -8.88 -24.81 -25.18
CA ALA A 31 -9.21 -24.24 -23.88
C ALA A 31 -9.66 -25.34 -22.90
N GLU A 32 -9.25 -25.20 -21.64
CA GLU A 32 -9.54 -26.13 -20.55
C GLU A 32 -10.51 -25.52 -19.54
N THR A 33 -10.57 -24.18 -19.49
CA THR A 33 -11.56 -23.42 -18.73
C THR A 33 -12.17 -22.33 -19.63
N VAL A 34 -13.47 -22.07 -19.49
CA VAL A 34 -14.11 -20.87 -20.06
C VAL A 34 -14.77 -20.09 -18.94
N LYS A 35 -14.40 -18.81 -18.78
CA LYS A 35 -15.10 -17.89 -17.88
C LYS A 35 -16.27 -17.25 -18.62
N MET A 36 -17.49 -17.51 -18.18
CA MET A 36 -18.72 -16.92 -18.71
C MET A 36 -19.25 -15.83 -17.78
N MET A 37 -20.22 -15.06 -18.26
CA MET A 37 -21.00 -14.16 -17.40
C MET A 37 -22.49 -14.43 -17.58
N THR A 38 -23.24 -14.38 -16.49
CA THR A 38 -24.70 -14.31 -16.58
C THR A 38 -25.09 -12.93 -17.08
N LYS A 39 -26.26 -12.86 -17.69
CA LYS A 39 -27.02 -11.63 -17.85
C LYS A 39 -28.48 -11.93 -17.53
N PRO A 40 -29.11 -11.21 -16.59
CA PRO A 40 -30.51 -11.40 -16.24
C PRO A 40 -31.41 -11.37 -17.49
N GLY A 41 -32.28 -12.37 -17.63
CA GLY A 41 -33.18 -12.53 -18.78
C GLY A 41 -32.52 -12.92 -20.11
N HIS A 42 -31.19 -13.09 -20.16
CA HIS A 42 -30.44 -13.36 -21.40
C HIS A 42 -29.44 -14.52 -21.27
N THR A 43 -29.36 -15.16 -20.10
CA THR A 43 -28.49 -16.33 -19.89
C THR A 43 -29.19 -17.57 -20.46
N ASP A 44 -28.59 -18.20 -21.46
CA ASP A 44 -29.14 -19.40 -22.11
C ASP A 44 -28.33 -20.66 -21.74
N PRO A 45 -28.90 -21.60 -20.96
CA PRO A 45 -28.26 -22.88 -20.63
C PRO A 45 -27.84 -23.71 -21.86
N ALA A 46 -28.42 -23.48 -23.04
CA ALA A 46 -28.02 -24.18 -24.27
C ALA A 46 -26.57 -23.87 -24.69
N VAL A 47 -26.06 -22.68 -24.38
CA VAL A 47 -24.65 -22.30 -24.61
C VAL A 47 -23.73 -23.19 -23.77
N TYR A 48 -24.04 -23.33 -22.49
CA TYR A 48 -23.28 -24.16 -21.54
C TYR A 48 -23.36 -25.65 -21.90
N LYS A 49 -24.56 -26.12 -22.25
CA LYS A 49 -24.78 -27.48 -22.74
C LYS A 49 -23.93 -27.76 -23.98
N ARG A 50 -23.84 -26.82 -24.91
CA ARG A 50 -23.02 -26.97 -26.11
C ARG A 50 -21.54 -26.99 -25.79
N LEU A 51 -21.05 -26.10 -24.92
CA LEU A 51 -19.65 -26.11 -24.47
C LEU A 51 -19.28 -27.48 -23.89
N LYS A 52 -20.13 -28.04 -23.02
CA LYS A 52 -19.94 -29.39 -22.45
C LYS A 52 -20.09 -30.52 -23.44
N ARG A 53 -20.96 -30.40 -24.45
CA ARG A 53 -21.07 -31.39 -25.52
C ARG A 53 -19.80 -31.43 -26.37
N ASP A 54 -19.27 -30.25 -26.71
CA ASP A 54 -18.09 -30.12 -27.57
C ASP A 54 -16.79 -30.47 -26.82
N ASN A 55 -16.74 -30.22 -25.50
CA ASN A 55 -15.67 -30.66 -24.60
C ASN A 55 -16.24 -31.02 -23.21
N PRO A 56 -16.46 -32.31 -22.91
CA PRO A 56 -17.02 -32.75 -21.62
C PRO A 56 -16.18 -32.35 -20.40
N ASP A 57 -14.86 -32.31 -20.56
CA ASP A 57 -13.90 -32.02 -19.50
C ASP A 57 -13.67 -30.51 -19.27
N LEU A 58 -14.24 -29.66 -20.13
CA LEU A 58 -14.10 -28.20 -20.04
C LEU A 58 -14.66 -27.66 -18.71
N GLU A 59 -13.85 -26.97 -17.92
CA GLU A 59 -14.34 -26.26 -16.75
C GLU A 59 -15.06 -24.97 -17.18
N ILE A 60 -16.17 -24.66 -16.51
CA ILE A 60 -16.89 -23.40 -16.71
C ILE A 60 -16.94 -22.68 -15.37
N ILE A 61 -16.47 -21.44 -15.35
CA ILE A 61 -16.61 -20.52 -14.21
C ILE A 61 -17.55 -19.39 -14.66
N THR A 62 -18.61 -19.13 -13.92
CA THR A 62 -19.60 -18.12 -14.33
C THR A 62 -19.68 -16.95 -13.38
N ARG A 63 -19.39 -15.74 -13.87
CA ARG A 63 -19.66 -14.48 -13.18
C ARG A 63 -21.15 -14.22 -13.06
N LEU A 64 -21.61 -13.98 -11.84
CA LEU A 64 -22.98 -13.64 -11.52
C LEU A 64 -23.19 -12.12 -11.62
N ASP A 65 -23.71 -11.67 -12.76
CA ASP A 65 -24.08 -10.27 -13.03
C ASP A 65 -25.54 -10.01 -12.65
N HIS A 66 -25.80 -8.86 -12.00
CA HIS A 66 -27.12 -8.46 -11.52
C HIS A 66 -27.48 -7.08 -12.09
N PRO A 67 -28.72 -6.84 -12.55
CA PRO A 67 -29.03 -5.64 -13.34
C PRO A 67 -29.02 -4.35 -12.51
N ASP A 68 -29.21 -4.46 -11.19
CA ASP A 68 -29.17 -3.32 -10.27
C ASP A 68 -27.76 -2.95 -9.80
N ILE A 69 -26.72 -3.67 -10.26
CA ILE A 69 -25.33 -3.25 -10.09
C ILE A 69 -25.02 -2.24 -11.19
N ASN A 70 -24.80 -0.98 -10.81
CA ASN A 70 -24.83 0.12 -11.76
C ASN A 70 -23.45 0.50 -12.29
N ARG A 71 -23.24 0.29 -13.59
CA ARG A 71 -22.00 0.58 -14.30
C ARG A 71 -21.93 2.06 -14.72
N GLY A 72 -21.48 2.92 -13.82
CA GLY A 72 -20.69 4.12 -14.12
C GLY A 72 -21.29 5.32 -14.89
N THR A 73 -22.50 5.29 -15.44
CA THR A 73 -23.04 6.44 -16.22
C THR A 73 -24.48 6.83 -15.90
N HIS A 74 -25.05 6.27 -14.83
CA HIS A 74 -26.46 6.45 -14.46
C HIS A 74 -26.58 7.27 -13.16
N PRO A 75 -27.68 8.01 -12.92
CA PRO A 75 -27.91 8.80 -11.69
C PRO A 75 -27.85 8.02 -10.36
N ASN A 76 -27.72 6.69 -10.40
CA ASN A 76 -27.60 5.81 -9.23
C ASN A 76 -26.23 5.10 -9.23
N GLN A 77 -25.16 5.78 -9.64
CA GLN A 77 -23.80 5.24 -9.65
C GLN A 77 -23.40 4.75 -8.25
N GLY A 78 -22.74 3.59 -8.17
CA GLY A 78 -22.42 2.95 -6.88
C GLY A 78 -23.62 2.30 -6.18
N SER A 79 -24.73 2.06 -6.89
CA SER A 79 -25.82 1.25 -6.35
C SER A 79 -25.55 -0.24 -6.53
N HIS A 80 -25.90 -1.01 -5.52
CA HIS A 80 -25.95 -2.47 -5.53
C HIS A 80 -27.25 -2.95 -4.85
N PRO A 81 -27.80 -4.11 -5.24
CA PRO A 81 -28.98 -4.66 -4.59
C PRO A 81 -28.69 -5.06 -3.12
N PRO A 82 -29.72 -5.13 -2.26
CA PRO A 82 -29.62 -5.82 -0.99
C PRO A 82 -29.17 -7.29 -1.16
N PRO A 83 -28.46 -7.89 -0.18
CA PRO A 83 -27.91 -9.25 -0.28
C PRO A 83 -28.96 -10.31 -0.63
N ASP A 84 -30.11 -10.26 0.03
CA ASP A 84 -31.21 -11.23 -0.13
C ASP A 84 -31.81 -11.17 -1.52
N ARG A 85 -32.01 -9.95 -2.05
CA ARG A 85 -32.50 -9.75 -3.41
C ARG A 85 -31.51 -10.26 -4.46
N TYR A 86 -30.22 -9.93 -4.31
CA TYR A 86 -29.18 -10.44 -5.21
C TYR A 86 -29.20 -11.98 -5.27
N ALA A 87 -29.24 -12.63 -4.10
CA ALA A 87 -29.26 -14.07 -4.01
C ALA A 87 -30.52 -14.66 -4.65
N ASN A 88 -31.71 -14.17 -4.27
CA ASN A 88 -33.00 -14.68 -4.75
C ASN A 88 -33.15 -14.54 -6.27
N ASP A 89 -32.69 -13.43 -6.85
CA ASP A 89 -32.80 -13.19 -8.29
C ASP A 89 -31.87 -14.11 -9.10
N LEU A 90 -30.72 -14.51 -8.53
CA LEU A 90 -29.70 -15.31 -9.23
C LEU A 90 -29.76 -16.82 -8.96
N ILE A 91 -30.33 -17.26 -7.84
CA ILE A 91 -30.49 -18.69 -7.49
C ILE A 91 -31.15 -19.51 -8.62
N PRO A 92 -32.26 -19.08 -9.26
CA PRO A 92 -32.86 -19.82 -10.37
C PRO A 92 -31.91 -19.98 -11.56
N THR A 93 -31.11 -18.95 -11.85
CA THR A 93 -30.11 -18.99 -12.93
C THR A 93 -29.02 -19.99 -12.58
N VAL A 94 -28.47 -19.95 -11.35
CA VAL A 94 -27.45 -20.91 -10.89
C VAL A 94 -27.96 -22.34 -11.00
N ARG A 95 -29.18 -22.62 -10.50
CA ARG A 95 -29.81 -23.95 -10.61
C ARG A 95 -29.94 -24.43 -12.06
N SER A 96 -30.25 -23.54 -13.00
CA SER A 96 -30.35 -23.89 -14.42
C SER A 96 -29.00 -24.28 -15.05
N LEU A 97 -27.89 -23.78 -14.50
CA LEU A 97 -26.54 -23.96 -15.02
C LEU A 97 -25.76 -25.10 -14.35
N LEU A 98 -26.15 -25.53 -13.14
CA LEU A 98 -25.49 -26.61 -12.38
C LEU A 98 -25.15 -27.88 -13.16
N PRO A 99 -25.99 -28.37 -14.11
CA PRO A 99 -25.63 -29.54 -14.91
C PRO A 99 -24.37 -29.37 -15.76
N TYR A 100 -23.91 -28.12 -15.95
CA TYR A 100 -22.82 -27.76 -16.86
C TYR A 100 -21.70 -26.94 -16.18
N CYS A 101 -22.03 -26.19 -15.12
CA CYS A 101 -21.13 -25.25 -14.45
C CYS A 101 -21.25 -25.41 -12.92
N GLN A 102 -20.13 -25.63 -12.24
CA GLN A 102 -20.10 -25.79 -10.78
C GLN A 102 -19.51 -24.58 -10.05
N LYS A 103 -18.72 -23.74 -10.72
CA LYS A 103 -18.05 -22.58 -10.11
C LYS A 103 -18.73 -21.28 -10.51
N PHE A 104 -19.07 -20.46 -9.51
CA PHE A 104 -19.75 -19.19 -9.69
C PHE A 104 -19.00 -18.07 -8.96
N GLN A 105 -18.69 -17.00 -9.68
CA GLN A 105 -18.07 -15.80 -9.13
C GLN A 105 -19.19 -14.84 -8.68
N ILE A 106 -19.22 -14.47 -7.40
CA ILE A 106 -20.15 -13.45 -6.89
C ILE A 106 -19.60 -12.06 -7.24
N THR A 107 -20.35 -11.30 -8.03
CA THR A 107 -19.98 -9.98 -8.57
C THR A 107 -18.62 -9.96 -9.31
N ASN A 108 -18.03 -8.78 -9.51
CA ASN A 108 -16.74 -8.55 -10.17
C ASN A 108 -16.16 -7.24 -9.69
N GLU A 109 -14.84 -7.11 -9.56
CA GLU A 109 -14.12 -5.85 -9.31
C GLU A 109 -14.85 -4.83 -8.42
N PRO A 110 -15.32 -5.22 -7.21
CA PRO A 110 -16.07 -4.31 -6.36
C PRO A 110 -15.24 -3.10 -5.91
N ASN A 111 -13.92 -3.18 -6.00
CA ASN A 111 -13.00 -2.08 -5.69
C ASN A 111 -12.75 -1.11 -6.86
N HIS A 112 -13.48 -1.24 -7.97
CA HIS A 112 -13.26 -0.39 -9.14
C HIS A 112 -13.52 1.10 -8.79
N ASP A 113 -12.58 2.00 -9.09
CA ASP A 113 -12.62 3.37 -8.58
C ASP A 113 -13.77 4.21 -9.16
N ALA A 114 -14.15 3.92 -10.39
CA ALA A 114 -15.30 4.49 -11.08
C ALA A 114 -16.66 3.90 -10.66
N LEU A 115 -16.71 3.08 -9.60
CA LEU A 115 -17.94 2.51 -9.05
C LEU A 115 -18.71 1.62 -10.04
N TYR A 116 -18.02 1.03 -11.01
CA TYR A 116 -18.67 0.25 -12.08
C TYR A 116 -19.42 -0.97 -11.55
N GLU A 117 -18.99 -1.50 -10.41
CA GLU A 117 -19.49 -2.76 -9.88
C GLU A 117 -20.20 -2.56 -8.53
N GLY A 118 -20.72 -1.36 -8.28
CA GLY A 118 -21.55 -1.03 -7.13
C GLY A 118 -20.80 -0.55 -5.89
N TRP A 119 -19.51 -0.86 -5.75
CA TRP A 119 -18.64 -0.37 -4.68
C TRP A 119 -17.45 0.40 -5.27
N GLY A 120 -16.67 1.04 -4.40
CA GLY A 120 -15.52 1.86 -4.77
C GLY A 120 -14.22 1.49 -4.08
N LYS A 121 -13.26 2.39 -4.17
CA LYS A 121 -11.88 2.16 -3.70
C LYS A 121 -11.68 2.35 -2.20
N THR A 122 -12.70 2.77 -1.44
CA THR A 122 -12.49 3.14 -0.02
C THR A 122 -12.55 1.93 0.91
N ASP A 123 -11.94 2.06 2.09
CA ASP A 123 -12.04 1.03 3.14
C ASP A 123 -13.49 0.83 3.61
N GLU A 124 -14.33 1.87 3.51
CA GLU A 124 -15.75 1.77 3.85
C GLU A 124 -16.51 0.97 2.80
N ASP A 125 -16.19 1.16 1.52
CA ASP A 125 -16.70 0.32 0.44
C ASP A 125 -16.28 -1.15 0.66
N ALA A 126 -15.02 -1.39 1.04
CA ALA A 126 -14.52 -2.73 1.33
C ALA A 126 -15.24 -3.38 2.52
N ARG A 127 -15.45 -2.65 3.62
CA ARG A 127 -16.22 -3.14 4.79
C ARG A 127 -17.68 -3.43 4.42
N SER A 128 -18.29 -2.54 3.65
CA SER A 128 -19.66 -2.70 3.14
C SER A 128 -19.78 -3.95 2.29
N TYR A 129 -18.86 -4.13 1.33
CA TYR A 129 -18.83 -5.32 0.46
C TYR A 129 -18.55 -6.60 1.25
N ASN A 130 -17.59 -6.60 2.19
CA ASN A 130 -17.29 -7.75 3.04
C ASN A 130 -18.53 -8.24 3.80
N ALA A 131 -19.29 -7.32 4.42
CA ALA A 131 -20.53 -7.65 5.10
C ALA A 131 -21.61 -8.15 4.13
N TRP A 132 -21.77 -7.48 2.99
CA TRP A 132 -22.75 -7.84 1.95
C TRP A 132 -22.46 -9.23 1.37
N PHE A 133 -21.20 -9.51 0.99
CA PHE A 133 -20.77 -10.75 0.38
C PHE A 133 -21.06 -11.95 1.27
N LYS A 134 -20.74 -11.86 2.57
CA LYS A 134 -20.96 -12.96 3.52
C LYS A 134 -22.45 -13.32 3.61
N LEU A 135 -23.34 -12.33 3.57
CA LEU A 135 -24.79 -12.58 3.57
C LEU A 135 -25.24 -13.28 2.28
N VAL A 136 -24.77 -12.80 1.11
CA VAL A 136 -25.05 -13.45 -0.19
C VAL A 136 -24.52 -14.88 -0.22
N TYR A 137 -23.23 -15.08 0.11
CA TYR A 137 -22.57 -16.38 0.09
C TYR A 137 -23.30 -17.38 0.97
N ARG A 138 -23.59 -17.04 2.23
CA ARG A 138 -24.27 -17.94 3.17
C ARG A 138 -25.66 -18.32 2.69
N GLN A 139 -26.43 -17.38 2.16
CA GLN A 139 -27.75 -17.68 1.60
C GLN A 139 -27.65 -18.59 0.38
N MET A 140 -26.75 -18.27 -0.57
CA MET A 140 -26.55 -19.09 -1.77
C MET A 140 -26.04 -20.50 -1.44
N LYS A 141 -25.10 -20.66 -0.50
CA LYS A 141 -24.65 -21.98 -0.03
C LYS A 141 -25.74 -22.76 0.69
N ASN A 142 -26.61 -22.10 1.45
CA ASN A 142 -27.73 -22.76 2.10
C ASN A 142 -28.76 -23.28 1.07
N GLU A 143 -29.03 -22.49 0.03
CA GLU A 143 -30.03 -22.80 -1.01
C GLU A 143 -29.51 -23.76 -2.10
N ILE A 144 -28.20 -23.77 -2.33
CA ILE A 144 -27.53 -24.50 -3.40
C ILE A 144 -26.15 -25.00 -2.91
N PRO A 145 -26.08 -25.93 -1.95
CA PRO A 145 -24.83 -26.37 -1.34
C PRO A 145 -23.85 -27.01 -2.33
N GLU A 146 -24.34 -27.58 -3.42
CA GLU A 146 -23.54 -28.20 -4.49
C GLU A 146 -22.81 -27.19 -5.39
N ALA A 147 -23.21 -25.92 -5.39
CA ALA A 147 -22.52 -24.87 -6.11
C ALA A 147 -21.27 -24.42 -5.35
N SER A 148 -20.20 -24.16 -6.10
CA SER A 148 -18.96 -23.58 -5.58
C SER A 148 -18.92 -22.09 -5.83
N PHE A 149 -18.97 -21.27 -4.77
CA PHE A 149 -19.00 -19.81 -4.87
C PHE A 149 -17.68 -19.18 -4.47
N GLY A 150 -17.12 -18.35 -5.33
CA GLY A 150 -15.83 -17.68 -5.11
C GLY A 150 -15.94 -16.18 -4.87
N PHE A 151 -14.95 -15.66 -4.15
CA PHE A 151 -14.72 -14.23 -4.02
C PHE A 151 -14.20 -13.68 -5.37
N PRO A 152 -14.66 -12.52 -5.85
CA PRO A 152 -14.30 -12.03 -7.18
C PRO A 152 -12.84 -11.59 -7.27
N GLY A 153 -12.36 -11.49 -8.51
CA GLY A 153 -11.14 -10.73 -8.78
C GLY A 153 -11.37 -9.25 -8.49
N LEU A 154 -10.36 -8.62 -7.89
CA LEU A 154 -10.30 -7.19 -7.66
C LEU A 154 -9.74 -6.48 -8.90
N ALA A 155 -10.17 -5.25 -9.15
CA ALA A 155 -9.58 -4.36 -10.14
C ALA A 155 -8.07 -4.17 -9.87
N VAL A 156 -7.34 -3.87 -10.95
CA VAL A 156 -5.87 -3.92 -11.06
C VAL A 156 -5.16 -3.46 -9.79
N PRO A 157 -4.12 -4.19 -9.32
CA PRO A 157 -3.34 -3.86 -8.12
C PRO A 157 -2.58 -2.54 -8.24
N ASP A 158 -3.29 -1.43 -8.06
CA ASP A 158 -2.76 -0.08 -8.05
C ASP A 158 -3.38 0.74 -6.90
N PHE A 159 -2.80 1.93 -6.67
CA PHE A 159 -3.29 2.85 -5.64
C PHE A 159 -4.69 3.40 -5.95
N LYS A 160 -5.14 3.34 -7.21
CA LYS A 160 -6.44 3.85 -7.65
C LYS A 160 -7.54 2.90 -7.20
N HIS A 161 -7.26 1.60 -7.16
CA HIS A 161 -8.21 0.54 -6.84
C HIS A 161 -8.00 -0.08 -5.45
N HIS A 162 -6.90 0.21 -4.76
CA HIS A 162 -6.69 -0.13 -3.34
C HIS A 162 -6.82 -1.64 -3.02
N ASP A 163 -6.41 -2.51 -3.95
CA ASP A 163 -6.59 -3.97 -3.88
C ASP A 163 -6.00 -4.59 -2.60
N ARG A 164 -4.81 -4.15 -2.19
CA ARG A 164 -4.09 -4.72 -1.03
C ARG A 164 -4.84 -4.51 0.27
N ALA A 165 -5.44 -3.33 0.46
CA ALA A 165 -6.27 -3.02 1.62
C ALA A 165 -7.60 -3.79 1.56
N TRP A 166 -8.19 -3.90 0.36
CA TRP A 166 -9.40 -4.70 0.14
C TRP A 166 -9.21 -6.17 0.52
N LEU A 167 -8.06 -6.78 0.24
CA LEU A 167 -7.77 -8.16 0.64
C LEU A 167 -7.74 -8.34 2.16
N ASP A 168 -7.18 -7.39 2.89
CA ASP A 168 -7.11 -7.43 4.36
C ASP A 168 -8.49 -7.23 4.99
N ILE A 169 -9.20 -6.18 4.55
CA ILE A 169 -10.54 -5.83 5.05
C ILE A 169 -11.58 -6.91 4.73
N CYS A 170 -11.50 -7.52 3.54
CA CYS A 170 -12.40 -8.59 3.10
C CYS A 170 -11.95 -10.00 3.52
N SER A 171 -10.94 -10.13 4.40
CA SER A 171 -10.38 -11.43 4.78
C SER A 171 -11.43 -12.43 5.30
N GLU A 172 -12.44 -11.98 6.04
CA GLU A 172 -13.53 -12.85 6.50
C GLU A 172 -14.38 -13.40 5.33
N ALA A 173 -14.79 -12.56 4.39
CA ALA A 173 -15.51 -12.98 3.18
C ALA A 173 -14.67 -13.93 2.33
N ILE A 174 -13.38 -13.63 2.15
CA ILE A 174 -12.44 -14.46 1.39
C ILE A 174 -12.27 -15.83 2.06
N ASN A 175 -12.15 -15.86 3.39
CA ASN A 175 -12.05 -17.11 4.14
C ASN A 175 -13.32 -17.96 4.06
N GLU A 176 -14.50 -17.35 3.95
CA GLU A 176 -15.75 -18.09 3.72
C GLU A 176 -15.89 -18.60 2.29
N ALA A 177 -15.44 -17.86 1.28
CA ALA A 177 -15.56 -18.26 -0.12
C ALA A 177 -14.88 -19.60 -0.43
N ASP A 178 -15.41 -20.39 -1.36
CA ASP A 178 -14.87 -21.71 -1.71
C ASP A 178 -13.51 -21.63 -2.43
N TRP A 179 -13.26 -20.52 -3.12
CA TRP A 179 -12.02 -20.18 -3.82
C TRP A 179 -11.89 -18.66 -3.96
N LEU A 180 -10.68 -18.18 -4.28
CA LEU A 180 -10.37 -16.76 -4.38
C LEU A 180 -10.03 -16.37 -5.82
N GLY A 181 -10.78 -15.42 -6.37
CA GLY A 181 -10.55 -14.82 -7.67
C GLY A 181 -9.41 -13.81 -7.66
N VAL A 182 -8.63 -13.76 -8.75
CA VAL A 182 -7.55 -12.77 -8.95
C VAL A 182 -7.58 -12.25 -10.39
N HIS A 183 -7.33 -10.96 -10.61
CA HIS A 183 -7.09 -10.39 -11.93
C HIS A 183 -5.60 -10.04 -12.10
N CYS A 184 -4.97 -10.55 -13.14
CA CYS A 184 -3.54 -10.39 -13.42
C CYS A 184 -3.33 -9.69 -14.76
N TYR A 185 -3.33 -8.36 -14.74
CA TYR A 185 -3.03 -7.55 -15.93
C TYR A 185 -1.60 -7.00 -15.87
N TRP A 186 -0.98 -6.85 -17.03
CA TRP A 186 0.35 -6.23 -17.13
C TRP A 186 0.47 -5.37 -18.39
N GLN A 187 1.48 -4.51 -18.38
CA GLN A 187 1.88 -3.73 -19.53
C GLN A 187 3.34 -3.99 -19.87
N THR A 188 3.63 -3.86 -21.15
CA THR A 188 4.97 -3.96 -21.73
C THR A 188 5.25 -2.69 -22.51
N PRO A 189 5.81 -1.66 -21.85
CA PRO A 189 6.32 -0.49 -22.55
C PRO A 189 7.27 -0.91 -23.67
N PRO A 190 7.30 -0.20 -24.82
CA PRO A 190 8.15 -0.59 -25.94
C PRO A 190 9.61 -0.66 -25.51
N GLN A 191 10.32 -1.67 -26.00
CA GLN A 191 11.75 -1.91 -25.71
C GLN A 191 12.05 -2.24 -24.23
N THR A 192 11.07 -2.81 -23.51
CA THR A 192 11.25 -3.34 -22.14
C THR A 192 10.83 -4.80 -22.07
N ASP A 193 11.23 -5.51 -21.00
CA ASP A 193 10.83 -6.92 -20.76
C ASP A 193 9.38 -7.08 -20.25
N GLY A 194 8.70 -5.94 -20.02
CA GLY A 194 7.34 -5.85 -19.54
C GLY A 194 7.16 -6.21 -18.07
N LYS A 195 5.89 -6.21 -17.64
CA LYS A 195 5.49 -6.43 -16.24
C LYS A 195 4.76 -7.76 -16.00
N LYS A 196 4.86 -8.71 -16.95
CA LYS A 196 4.20 -10.02 -16.83
C LYS A 196 4.65 -10.85 -15.63
N PHE A 197 5.89 -10.68 -15.16
CA PHE A 197 6.45 -11.39 -13.99
C PHE A 197 6.56 -10.54 -12.73
N ASP A 198 6.02 -9.32 -12.76
CA ASP A 198 6.04 -8.41 -11.62
C ASP A 198 4.91 -8.79 -10.64
N GLU A 199 5.19 -8.85 -9.34
CA GLU A 199 4.20 -9.23 -8.30
C GLU A 199 3.15 -8.13 -8.04
N SER A 200 3.35 -6.94 -8.59
CA SER A 200 2.34 -5.88 -8.61
C SER A 200 1.52 -5.89 -9.90
N PHE A 201 1.76 -6.83 -10.82
CA PHE A 201 1.07 -6.89 -12.12
C PHE A 201 0.77 -8.35 -12.48
N GLY A 202 1.50 -8.92 -13.46
CA GLY A 202 1.17 -10.22 -14.01
C GLY A 202 1.31 -11.38 -13.03
N THR A 203 2.06 -11.24 -11.92
CA THR A 203 2.14 -12.30 -10.88
C THR A 203 1.59 -11.89 -9.53
N CYS A 204 0.62 -10.96 -9.50
CA CYS A 204 0.02 -10.48 -8.27
C CYS A 204 -0.67 -11.57 -7.43
N PHE A 205 -1.06 -12.70 -8.04
CA PHE A 205 -1.58 -13.88 -7.35
C PHE A 205 -0.63 -14.42 -6.26
N LYS A 206 0.69 -14.19 -6.36
CA LYS A 206 1.66 -14.59 -5.33
C LYS A 206 1.36 -13.90 -4.00
N TYR A 207 1.00 -12.62 -4.04
CA TYR A 207 0.58 -11.87 -2.86
C TYR A 207 -0.70 -12.45 -2.25
N TYR A 208 -1.68 -12.78 -3.09
CA TYR A 208 -2.96 -13.35 -2.66
C TYR A 208 -2.74 -14.70 -1.96
N HIS A 209 -1.91 -15.57 -2.54
CA HIS A 209 -1.60 -16.86 -1.94
C HIS A 209 -0.85 -16.73 -0.60
N ARG A 210 0.05 -15.75 -0.45
CA ARG A 210 0.72 -15.50 0.83
C ARG A 210 -0.25 -15.11 1.95
N LEU A 211 -1.32 -14.37 1.62
CA LEU A 211 -2.37 -14.01 2.59
C LEU A 211 -3.36 -15.16 2.84
N PHE A 212 -3.67 -15.93 1.80
CA PHE A 212 -4.67 -16.99 1.84
C PHE A 212 -4.07 -18.32 1.32
N PRO A 213 -3.12 -18.92 2.05
CA PRO A 213 -2.37 -20.10 1.57
C PRO A 213 -3.25 -21.33 1.36
N ASP A 214 -4.39 -21.38 2.06
CA ASP A 214 -5.34 -22.49 1.99
C ASP A 214 -6.37 -22.35 0.86
N LYS A 215 -6.32 -21.25 0.10
CA LYS A 215 -7.22 -21.01 -1.02
C LYS A 215 -6.63 -21.48 -2.33
N ILE A 216 -7.47 -22.17 -3.11
CA ILE A 216 -7.25 -22.28 -4.55
C ILE A 216 -7.54 -20.93 -5.18
N LEU A 217 -6.61 -20.48 -6.01
CA LEU A 217 -6.74 -19.24 -6.76
C LEU A 217 -7.26 -19.52 -8.16
N GLU A 218 -8.28 -18.79 -8.57
CA GLU A 218 -8.75 -18.74 -9.94
C GLU A 218 -8.35 -17.39 -10.53
N ILE A 219 -7.47 -17.38 -11.53
CA ILE A 219 -7.15 -16.13 -12.25
C ILE A 219 -8.28 -15.89 -13.24
N LEU A 220 -9.25 -15.09 -12.82
CA LEU A 220 -10.50 -14.88 -13.53
C LEU A 220 -10.34 -13.98 -14.75
N GLU A 221 -9.35 -13.09 -14.73
CA GLU A 221 -8.97 -12.26 -15.87
C GLU A 221 -7.46 -12.07 -15.88
N CYS A 222 -6.86 -12.18 -17.06
CA CYS A 222 -5.46 -11.83 -17.26
C CYS A 222 -5.20 -11.37 -18.69
N GLY A 223 -4.09 -10.66 -18.88
CA GLY A 223 -3.62 -10.29 -20.21
C GLY A 223 -2.74 -9.04 -20.23
N ASN A 224 -2.17 -8.81 -21.40
CA ASN A 224 -1.44 -7.60 -21.72
C ASN A 224 -2.45 -6.47 -22.01
N SER A 225 -2.36 -5.37 -21.26
CA SER A 225 -3.25 -4.21 -21.35
C SER A 225 -2.63 -3.01 -22.07
N ASN A 226 -1.64 -3.24 -22.94
CA ASN A 226 -0.95 -2.17 -23.67
C ASN A 226 -1.85 -1.30 -24.54
N SER A 227 -2.94 -1.84 -25.07
CA SER A 227 -3.91 -1.08 -25.87
C SER A 227 -4.53 0.08 -25.09
N GLN A 228 -4.60 -0.02 -23.76
CA GLN A 228 -5.12 1.03 -22.89
C GLN A 228 -4.11 2.17 -22.65
N THR A 229 -2.87 2.06 -23.13
CA THR A 229 -1.84 3.10 -22.96
C THR A 229 -1.28 3.55 -24.31
N PRO A 230 -1.50 4.82 -24.69
CA PRO A 230 -0.97 5.36 -25.94
C PRO A 230 0.54 5.14 -26.06
N GLY A 231 0.96 4.56 -27.19
CA GLY A 231 2.36 4.30 -27.48
C GLY A 231 2.92 2.99 -26.91
N PHE A 232 2.14 2.19 -26.17
CA PHE A 232 2.61 0.89 -25.64
C PHE A 232 2.37 -0.30 -26.59
N HIS A 233 1.87 -0.06 -27.79
CA HIS A 233 1.56 -1.14 -28.73
C HIS A 233 2.82 -1.96 -29.09
N ILE A 234 2.70 -3.28 -28.92
CA ILE A 234 3.64 -4.30 -29.40
C ILE A 234 2.89 -5.20 -30.39
N SER A 235 3.61 -6.02 -31.17
CA SER A 235 2.96 -6.89 -32.15
C SER A 235 2.10 -7.96 -31.47
N ASP A 236 1.04 -8.42 -32.15
CA ASP A 236 0.21 -9.53 -31.64
C ASP A 236 1.05 -10.81 -31.43
N GLU A 237 2.13 -11.01 -32.19
CA GLU A 237 3.10 -12.10 -31.99
C GLU A 237 3.88 -11.96 -30.68
N ALA A 238 4.30 -10.73 -30.34
CA ALA A 238 4.99 -10.48 -29.07
C ALA A 238 4.05 -10.72 -27.89
N VAL A 239 2.79 -10.27 -27.98
CA VAL A 239 1.74 -10.58 -26.96
C VAL A 239 1.53 -12.09 -26.85
N ALA A 240 1.41 -12.80 -27.97
CA ALA A 240 1.26 -14.25 -27.98
C ALA A 240 2.41 -14.97 -27.27
N GLN A 241 3.65 -14.51 -27.47
CA GLN A 241 4.82 -15.04 -26.79
C GLN A 241 4.78 -14.76 -25.28
N GLU A 242 4.42 -13.53 -24.87
CA GLU A 242 4.28 -13.21 -23.45
C GLU A 242 3.29 -14.13 -22.73
N TYR A 243 2.19 -14.48 -23.40
CA TYR A 243 1.15 -15.31 -22.80
C TYR A 243 1.63 -16.75 -22.61
N VAL A 244 2.44 -17.27 -23.55
CA VAL A 244 3.11 -18.57 -23.40
C VAL A 244 4.09 -18.53 -22.23
N ASP A 245 4.98 -17.54 -22.19
CA ASP A 245 5.99 -17.43 -21.14
C ASP A 245 5.33 -17.33 -19.75
N TRP A 246 4.25 -16.55 -19.67
CA TRP A 246 3.49 -16.37 -18.44
C TRP A 246 2.78 -17.64 -17.99
N LEU A 247 2.08 -18.35 -18.88
CA LEU A 247 1.45 -19.63 -18.54
C LEU A 247 2.47 -20.69 -18.09
N GLN A 248 3.64 -20.75 -18.74
CA GLN A 248 4.70 -21.67 -18.35
C GLN A 248 5.22 -21.37 -16.95
N GLU A 249 5.30 -20.09 -16.57
CA GLU A 249 5.59 -19.69 -15.20
C GLU A 249 4.48 -20.12 -14.23
N LEU A 250 3.21 -19.92 -14.60
CA LEU A 250 2.05 -20.30 -13.78
C LEU A 250 2.01 -21.79 -13.44
N PHE A 251 2.53 -22.65 -14.32
CA PHE A 251 2.56 -24.09 -14.10
C PHE A 251 3.43 -24.51 -12.90
N ASN A 252 4.28 -23.62 -12.40
CA ASN A 252 5.06 -23.84 -11.17
C ASN A 252 4.23 -23.73 -9.87
N TYR A 253 2.99 -23.24 -9.92
CA TYR A 253 2.22 -22.90 -8.73
C TYR A 253 1.00 -23.83 -8.55
N PRO A 254 1.08 -24.84 -7.66
CA PRO A 254 0.07 -25.90 -7.56
C PRO A 254 -1.29 -25.44 -6.98
N TYR A 255 -1.33 -24.24 -6.43
CA TYR A 255 -2.54 -23.63 -5.85
C TYR A 255 -3.36 -22.83 -6.87
N ILE A 256 -2.92 -22.74 -8.13
CA ILE A 256 -3.66 -22.09 -9.20
C ILE A 256 -4.55 -23.12 -9.90
N GLY A 257 -5.86 -22.87 -9.94
CA GLY A 257 -6.86 -23.74 -10.56
C GLY A 257 -7.01 -23.50 -12.07
N SER A 258 -7.13 -22.23 -12.48
CA SER A 258 -7.23 -21.82 -13.88
C SER A 258 -6.74 -20.38 -14.07
N ALA A 259 -6.43 -20.02 -15.32
CA ALA A 259 -6.16 -18.66 -15.73
C ALA A 259 -6.89 -18.31 -17.04
N SER A 260 -7.84 -17.38 -16.96
CA SER A 260 -8.73 -16.99 -18.07
C SER A 260 -8.30 -15.67 -18.68
N PHE A 261 -7.82 -15.69 -19.92
CA PHE A 261 -7.44 -14.47 -20.62
C PHE A 261 -8.65 -13.64 -21.04
N PHE A 262 -8.59 -12.33 -20.85
CA PHE A 262 -9.62 -11.38 -21.30
C PHE A 262 -9.28 -10.95 -22.74
N ILE A 263 -10.01 -11.31 -23.81
CA ILE A 263 -11.28 -12.07 -23.99
C ILE A 263 -11.30 -12.80 -25.35
N ILE A 264 -12.25 -13.71 -25.60
CA ILE A 264 -12.46 -14.30 -26.94
C ILE A 264 -12.76 -13.19 -27.97
N SER A 265 -13.80 -12.40 -27.73
CA SER A 265 -14.35 -11.43 -28.68
C SER A 265 -15.20 -10.36 -27.98
N SER A 266 -15.32 -9.18 -28.60
CA SER A 266 -16.19 -8.11 -28.11
C SER A 266 -16.76 -7.29 -29.27
N PRO A 267 -18.09 -7.07 -29.30
CA PRO A 267 -18.71 -6.12 -30.22
C PRO A 267 -18.48 -4.66 -29.80
N ASP A 268 -17.99 -4.44 -28.57
CA ASP A 268 -17.60 -3.12 -28.07
C ASP A 268 -16.16 -2.82 -28.49
N VAL A 269 -16.01 -1.69 -29.18
CA VAL A 269 -14.78 -1.22 -29.82
C VAL A 269 -13.67 -0.96 -28.81
N ASP A 270 -14.00 -0.62 -27.57
CA ASP A 270 -13.02 -0.32 -26.53
C ASP A 270 -12.26 -1.59 -26.10
N TRP A 271 -12.84 -2.76 -26.30
CA TRP A 271 -12.26 -4.06 -25.93
C TRP A 271 -11.71 -4.86 -27.12
N VAL A 272 -11.80 -4.31 -28.33
CA VAL A 272 -11.46 -5.05 -29.56
C VAL A 272 -9.98 -5.45 -29.60
N ASP A 273 -9.10 -4.70 -28.94
CA ASP A 273 -7.67 -5.00 -28.96
C ASP A 273 -7.27 -6.09 -27.97
N PHE A 274 -8.04 -6.31 -26.89
CA PHE A 274 -7.91 -7.47 -26.02
C PHE A 274 -8.40 -8.77 -26.66
N SER A 275 -9.29 -8.67 -27.64
CA SER A 275 -9.92 -9.86 -28.23
C SER A 275 -8.95 -10.77 -28.97
N TRP A 276 -9.07 -12.08 -28.77
CA TRP A 276 -8.27 -13.10 -29.46
C TRP A 276 -8.79 -13.41 -30.87
N ARG A 277 -10.03 -13.03 -31.16
CA ARG A 277 -10.55 -12.96 -32.53
C ARG A 277 -11.24 -11.62 -32.80
N ARG A 278 -11.22 -11.19 -34.04
CA ARG A 278 -12.01 -10.04 -34.51
C ARG A 278 -13.45 -10.46 -34.83
N GLU A 279 -14.35 -9.49 -34.97
CA GLU A 279 -15.75 -9.72 -35.35
C GLU A 279 -15.91 -10.30 -36.77
N ASP A 280 -14.92 -10.12 -37.64
CA ASP A 280 -14.87 -10.73 -38.97
C ASP A 280 -14.48 -12.23 -38.97
N GLY A 281 -14.25 -12.82 -37.79
CA GLY A 281 -13.89 -14.22 -37.61
C GLY A 281 -12.40 -14.53 -37.67
N ARG A 282 -11.52 -13.56 -37.97
CA ARG A 282 -10.07 -13.78 -37.98
C ARG A 282 -9.52 -13.95 -36.56
N PHE A 283 -8.68 -14.97 -36.38
CA PHE A 283 -7.97 -15.25 -35.13
C PHE A 283 -6.64 -14.49 -35.08
N LYS A 284 -6.25 -14.04 -33.88
CA LYS A 284 -4.92 -13.51 -33.61
C LYS A 284 -3.90 -14.66 -33.42
N PRO A 285 -2.60 -14.40 -33.65
CA PRO A 285 -1.52 -15.38 -33.46
C PRO A 285 -1.53 -16.13 -32.12
N VAL A 286 -2.01 -15.49 -31.05
CA VAL A 286 -2.12 -16.08 -29.71
C VAL A 286 -2.89 -17.41 -29.70
N VAL A 287 -3.93 -17.57 -30.54
CA VAL A 287 -4.72 -18.80 -30.59
C VAL A 287 -3.85 -20.00 -30.98
N GLU A 288 -3.06 -19.85 -32.05
CA GLU A 288 -2.16 -20.90 -32.53
C GLU A 288 -0.98 -21.10 -31.58
N ARG A 289 -0.40 -20.01 -31.06
CA ARG A 289 0.75 -20.08 -30.16
C ARG A 289 0.42 -20.84 -28.87
N ILE A 290 -0.76 -20.61 -28.29
CA ILE A 290 -1.25 -21.32 -27.11
C ILE A 290 -1.61 -22.77 -27.42
N ALA A 291 -2.17 -23.05 -28.61
CA ALA A 291 -2.47 -24.41 -29.04
C ALA A 291 -1.20 -25.28 -29.13
N GLN A 292 -0.10 -24.70 -29.64
CA GLN A 292 1.18 -25.38 -29.84
C GLN A 292 2.09 -25.37 -28.59
N MET A 293 1.75 -24.60 -27.55
CA MET A 293 2.53 -24.53 -26.33
C MET A 293 2.63 -25.91 -25.65
N PRO A 294 3.82 -26.37 -25.23
CA PRO A 294 3.96 -27.59 -24.45
C PRO A 294 3.15 -27.54 -23.14
N ARG A 295 2.36 -28.59 -22.88
CA ARG A 295 1.48 -28.68 -21.71
C ARG A 295 1.86 -29.89 -20.85
N PRO A 296 2.38 -29.68 -19.63
CA PRO A 296 2.47 -30.75 -18.64
C PRO A 296 1.10 -31.36 -18.34
N ASN A 297 1.09 -32.59 -17.83
CA ASN A 297 -0.16 -33.30 -17.48
C ASN A 297 -0.94 -32.50 -16.44
N LEU A 298 -2.22 -32.27 -16.73
CA LEU A 298 -3.11 -31.58 -15.80
C LEU A 298 -3.44 -32.51 -14.63
N VAL A 299 -3.25 -32.03 -13.41
CA VAL A 299 -3.67 -32.67 -12.16
C VAL A 299 -4.56 -31.72 -11.36
N ALA A 300 -5.29 -32.26 -10.39
CA ALA A 300 -6.12 -31.43 -9.52
C ALA A 300 -5.25 -30.39 -8.77
N PRO A 301 -5.72 -29.13 -8.65
CA PRO A 301 -5.01 -28.15 -7.85
C PRO A 301 -4.96 -28.58 -6.39
N SER A 302 -3.85 -28.28 -5.73
CA SER A 302 -3.62 -28.65 -4.33
C SER A 302 -2.98 -27.50 -3.60
N VAL A 303 -3.59 -27.09 -2.50
CA VAL A 303 -2.87 -26.38 -1.45
C VAL A 303 -2.06 -27.43 -0.70
N GLN A 304 -0.74 -27.51 -0.96
CA GLN A 304 0.12 -28.35 -0.15
C GLN A 304 0.21 -27.71 1.25
N LEU A 305 -0.65 -28.17 2.15
CA LEU A 305 -0.38 -28.06 3.58
C LEU A 305 0.86 -28.91 3.86
N ALA A 306 1.86 -28.35 4.53
CA ALA A 306 3.04 -29.10 4.94
C ALA A 306 2.62 -30.42 5.65
N PRO A 307 3.32 -31.56 5.43
CA PRO A 307 2.85 -32.85 5.93
C PRO A 307 2.78 -32.84 7.46
N VAL A 308 1.59 -33.12 8.00
CA VAL A 308 1.42 -33.55 9.39
C VAL A 308 1.90 -35.02 9.45
N ALA A 309 2.95 -35.28 10.22
CA ALA A 309 3.52 -36.62 10.40
C ALA A 309 2.48 -37.61 10.98
N PRO A 310 2.57 -38.92 10.67
CA PRO A 310 1.48 -39.87 10.91
C PRO A 310 1.22 -40.15 12.38
N GLU A 311 -0.06 -40.16 12.75
CA GLU A 311 -0.57 -40.47 14.09
C GLU A 311 -0.24 -41.91 14.50
N VAL A 312 0.51 -42.04 15.60
CA VAL A 312 0.48 -43.24 16.44
C VAL A 312 -0.63 -43.03 17.47
N THR A 313 -1.68 -43.85 17.42
CA THR A 313 -2.72 -43.87 18.44
C THR A 313 -2.20 -44.58 19.70
N PRO A 314 -2.20 -43.87 20.85
CA PRO A 314 -2.76 -44.49 22.04
C PRO A 314 -3.70 -43.54 22.80
N ALA A 315 -4.87 -44.09 23.14
CA ALA A 315 -5.80 -43.72 24.19
C ALA A 315 -5.94 -42.23 24.58
N VAL A 316 -7.05 -41.66 24.10
CA VAL A 316 -7.80 -40.50 24.62
C VAL A 316 -7.25 -39.89 25.91
N VAL A 317 -6.37 -38.91 25.77
CA VAL A 317 -6.31 -37.72 26.62
C VAL A 317 -5.96 -36.56 25.68
N ALA A 318 -6.83 -35.53 25.64
CA ALA A 318 -6.68 -34.38 24.77
C ALA A 318 -5.29 -33.72 24.91
N PRO A 319 -4.59 -33.38 23.81
CA PRO A 319 -3.37 -32.59 23.92
C PRO A 319 -3.75 -31.16 24.29
N ALA A 320 -3.15 -30.65 25.36
CA ALA A 320 -3.29 -29.28 25.78
C ALA A 320 -2.86 -28.32 24.65
N ALA A 321 -3.65 -27.27 24.42
CA ALA A 321 -3.30 -26.16 23.55
C ALA A 321 -1.86 -25.68 23.87
N PRO A 322 -1.08 -25.23 22.86
CA PRO A 322 0.20 -24.58 23.13
C PRO A 322 -0.05 -23.46 24.14
N SER A 323 0.59 -23.54 25.31
CA SER A 323 0.40 -22.53 26.35
C SER A 323 0.93 -21.21 25.79
N VAL A 324 0.04 -20.23 25.57
CA VAL A 324 0.42 -18.84 25.31
C VAL A 324 1.31 -18.41 26.48
N GLY A 325 2.62 -18.32 26.26
CA GLY A 325 3.56 -17.91 27.27
C GLY A 325 3.51 -16.39 27.39
N VAL A 326 3.05 -15.86 28.53
CA VAL A 326 3.18 -14.43 28.84
C VAL A 326 4.68 -14.14 29.02
N THR A 327 5.27 -13.42 28.08
CA THR A 327 6.65 -12.92 28.20
C THR A 327 6.61 -11.45 28.65
N ASN A 328 7.68 -10.94 29.25
CA ASN A 328 7.83 -9.49 29.48
C ASN A 328 8.49 -8.79 28.27
N TYR A 329 8.66 -9.50 27.15
CA TYR A 329 9.30 -8.99 25.95
C TYR A 329 8.24 -8.45 25.00
N THR A 330 8.51 -7.30 24.42
CA THR A 330 7.69 -6.74 23.35
C THR A 330 7.94 -7.49 22.04
N ASN A 331 7.02 -7.35 21.08
CA ASN A 331 7.24 -7.82 19.72
C ASN A 331 8.51 -7.22 19.11
N GLN A 332 8.88 -5.99 19.48
CA GLN A 332 10.12 -5.33 19.07
C GLN A 332 11.36 -6.04 19.65
N ASP A 333 11.35 -6.44 20.92
CA ASP A 333 12.46 -7.18 21.55
C ASP A 333 12.69 -8.52 20.87
N ILE A 334 11.62 -9.22 20.48
CA ILE A 334 11.71 -10.47 19.72
C ILE A 334 12.27 -10.21 18.32
N ILE A 335 11.78 -9.19 17.61
CA ILE A 335 12.29 -8.82 16.28
C ILE A 335 13.80 -8.52 16.34
N ASP A 336 14.22 -7.70 17.31
CA ASP A 336 15.62 -7.30 17.45
C ASP A 336 16.51 -8.47 17.86
N ALA A 337 16.05 -9.35 18.75
CA ALA A 337 16.80 -10.53 19.17
C ALA A 337 17.06 -11.50 18.00
N PHE A 338 16.03 -11.74 17.18
CA PHE A 338 16.16 -12.58 15.99
C PHE A 338 17.08 -11.96 14.93
N ARG A 339 16.93 -10.66 14.66
CA ARG A 339 17.77 -9.95 13.69
C ARG A 339 19.24 -9.95 14.11
N ASN A 340 19.51 -9.60 15.36
CA ASN A 340 20.87 -9.48 15.87
C ASN A 340 21.55 -10.86 15.94
N ALA A 341 20.80 -11.92 16.27
CA ALA A 341 21.32 -13.28 16.24
C ALA A 341 21.66 -13.73 14.82
N ALA A 342 20.80 -13.44 13.82
CA ALA A 342 21.06 -13.75 12.42
C ALA A 342 22.32 -13.05 11.91
N GLN A 343 22.49 -11.76 12.22
CA GLN A 343 23.68 -10.99 11.85
C GLN A 343 24.97 -11.55 12.48
N ARG A 344 24.96 -11.92 13.76
CA ARG A 344 26.11 -12.55 14.43
C ARG A 344 26.43 -13.95 13.90
N MET A 345 25.53 -14.53 13.12
CA MET A 345 25.70 -15.81 12.43
C MET A 345 26.05 -15.63 10.96
N GLY A 346 26.14 -14.40 10.44
CA GLY A 346 26.40 -14.12 9.04
C GLY A 346 25.23 -14.51 8.12
N LEU A 347 24.01 -14.51 8.65
CA LEU A 347 22.78 -14.87 7.93
C LEU A 347 21.99 -13.61 7.57
N ASP A 348 21.08 -13.73 6.59
CA ASP A 348 20.10 -12.69 6.27
C ASP A 348 19.26 -12.35 7.50
N ASN A 349 18.94 -11.05 7.65
CA ASN A 349 18.37 -10.46 8.86
C ASN A 349 17.14 -11.19 9.41
N TRP A 350 16.34 -11.82 8.56
CA TRP A 350 15.10 -12.50 8.93
C TRP A 350 15.15 -14.01 8.75
N ALA A 351 16.29 -14.57 8.32
CA ALA A 351 16.45 -16.00 8.06
C ALA A 351 16.08 -16.85 9.29
N LEU A 352 16.46 -16.40 10.50
CA LEU A 352 16.07 -17.10 11.73
C LEU A 352 14.58 -16.96 12.06
N MET A 353 13.93 -15.83 11.72
CA MET A 353 12.48 -15.65 11.93
C MET A 353 11.68 -16.53 10.96
N GLU A 354 12.06 -16.54 9.68
CA GLU A 354 11.49 -17.40 8.65
C GLU A 354 11.66 -18.88 9.00
N LYS A 355 12.86 -19.29 9.41
CA LYS A 355 13.16 -20.65 9.85
C LYS A 355 12.34 -21.06 11.07
N ALA A 356 12.02 -20.10 11.95
CA ALA A 356 11.22 -20.31 13.14
C ALA A 356 9.69 -20.21 12.92
N GLY A 357 9.25 -19.86 11.71
CA GLY A 357 7.84 -19.58 11.43
C GLY A 357 7.29 -18.31 12.12
N VAL A 358 8.18 -17.41 12.56
CA VAL A 358 7.83 -16.16 13.24
C VAL A 358 7.68 -15.06 12.19
N ARG A 359 6.46 -14.56 12.00
CA ARG A 359 6.17 -13.56 10.97
C ARG A 359 6.51 -12.14 11.44
N LEU A 360 7.37 -11.45 10.69
CA LEU A 360 7.77 -10.07 11.00
C LEU A 360 6.57 -9.11 10.94
N GLY A 361 5.71 -9.21 9.93
CA GLY A 361 4.58 -8.29 9.72
C GLY A 361 3.66 -8.12 10.93
N PRO A 362 3.06 -9.20 11.47
CA PRO A 362 2.21 -9.13 12.66
C PRO A 362 2.92 -8.55 13.89
N LEU A 363 4.19 -8.93 14.10
CA LEU A 363 5.00 -8.40 15.20
C LEU A 363 5.35 -6.92 15.00
N ALA A 364 5.62 -6.54 13.76
CA ALA A 364 5.95 -5.18 13.35
C ALA A 364 4.74 -4.22 13.43
N ASN A 365 3.53 -4.74 13.19
CA ASN A 365 2.28 -3.98 13.28
C ASN A 365 1.88 -3.72 14.75
N ALA A 366 2.34 -4.56 15.67
CA ALA A 366 2.10 -4.43 17.09
C ALA A 366 3.41 -4.40 17.89
N ARG A 367 4.42 -3.64 17.46
CA ARG A 367 5.80 -3.67 18.00
C ARG A 367 5.90 -3.54 19.51
N GLN A 368 5.05 -2.70 20.11
CA GLN A 368 5.04 -2.43 21.54
C GLN A 368 4.13 -3.38 22.32
N ALA A 369 3.32 -4.20 21.64
CA ALA A 369 2.54 -5.22 22.31
C ALA A 369 3.46 -6.30 22.88
N ILE A 370 3.06 -6.85 24.02
CA ILE A 370 3.73 -7.99 24.61
C ILE A 370 3.66 -9.16 23.62
N TYR A 371 4.82 -9.79 23.40
CA TYR A 371 4.91 -10.95 22.54
C TYR A 371 4.04 -12.08 23.08
N SER A 372 3.03 -12.43 22.30
CA SER A 372 2.03 -13.46 22.58
C SER A 372 2.21 -14.72 21.74
N GLY A 373 3.34 -14.83 21.03
CA GLY A 373 3.70 -16.02 20.25
C GLY A 373 4.33 -17.14 21.09
N PRO A 374 4.72 -18.26 20.45
CA PRO A 374 5.28 -19.42 21.13
C PRO A 374 6.60 -19.09 21.83
N LYS A 375 6.92 -19.75 22.94
CA LYS A 375 8.19 -19.50 23.65
C LYS A 375 9.37 -19.85 22.73
N LEU A 376 10.51 -19.19 22.92
CA LEU A 376 11.72 -19.48 22.13
C LEU A 376 12.12 -20.97 22.15
N ALA A 377 11.90 -21.67 23.27
CA ALA A 377 12.12 -23.11 23.37
C ALA A 377 11.16 -23.93 22.50
N GLU A 378 9.94 -23.45 22.32
CA GLU A 378 8.82 -24.07 21.59
C GLU A 378 8.81 -23.70 20.09
N LEU A 379 9.63 -22.73 19.66
CA LEU A 379 9.72 -22.36 18.25
C LEU A 379 10.32 -23.50 17.40
N PRO A 380 9.63 -23.93 16.33
CA PRO A 380 10.08 -25.00 15.46
C PRO A 380 11.26 -24.54 14.58
N GLY A 381 11.96 -25.48 13.93
CA GLY A 381 12.96 -25.17 12.90
C GLY A 381 14.31 -24.61 13.38
N LEU A 382 14.41 -24.08 14.60
CA LEU A 382 15.66 -23.56 15.18
C LEU A 382 16.46 -24.64 15.93
N SER A 383 17.78 -24.67 15.72
CA SER A 383 18.71 -25.52 16.47
C SER A 383 18.92 -25.02 17.91
N PRO A 384 19.45 -25.86 18.82
CA PRO A 384 19.79 -25.43 20.18
C PRO A 384 20.72 -24.21 20.22
N ASP A 385 21.72 -24.16 19.34
CA ASP A 385 22.69 -23.06 19.24
C ASP A 385 22.04 -21.77 18.74
N GLU A 386 21.13 -21.86 17.76
CA GLU A 386 20.36 -20.72 17.25
C GLU A 386 19.46 -20.14 18.34
N LYS A 387 18.75 -21.01 19.08
CA LYS A 387 17.93 -20.60 20.23
C LYS A 387 18.77 -19.94 21.33
N GLN A 388 19.96 -20.46 21.61
CA GLN A 388 20.86 -19.86 22.59
C GLN A 388 21.35 -18.48 22.15
N LYS A 389 21.67 -18.30 20.87
CA LYS A 389 22.10 -17.00 20.31
C LYS A 389 20.98 -15.98 20.32
N ILE A 390 19.76 -16.36 19.93
CA ILE A 390 18.58 -15.48 20.02
C ILE A 390 18.32 -15.08 21.48
N ARG A 391 18.40 -16.04 22.41
CA ARG A 391 18.22 -15.78 23.85
C ARG A 391 19.24 -14.77 24.38
N ALA A 392 20.50 -14.86 23.96
CA ALA A 392 21.55 -13.94 24.37
C ALA A 392 21.36 -12.51 23.82
N MET A 393 20.50 -12.31 22.81
CA MET A 393 20.19 -11.00 22.24
C MET A 393 18.92 -10.36 22.84
N LEU A 394 18.21 -11.06 23.72
CA LEU A 394 17.08 -10.48 24.46
C LEU A 394 17.60 -9.55 25.58
N PRO A 395 16.90 -8.45 25.88
CA PRO A 395 17.34 -7.50 26.91
C PRO A 395 17.29 -8.10 28.32
N ASP A 396 18.23 -7.69 29.19
CA ASP A 396 18.42 -8.18 30.57
C ASP A 396 17.32 -7.74 31.56
N SER A 397 16.32 -6.96 31.13
CA SER A 397 15.26 -6.42 31.97
C SER A 397 14.12 -7.41 32.24
N ALA A 398 14.44 -8.57 32.81
CA ALA A 398 13.51 -9.33 33.62
C ALA A 398 13.84 -9.06 35.10
N PRO A 399 12.88 -8.64 35.94
CA PRO A 399 13.07 -8.70 37.38
C PRO A 399 13.40 -10.15 37.75
N THR A 400 14.52 -10.33 38.44
CA THR A 400 14.92 -11.60 39.02
C THR A 400 13.86 -12.11 40.00
N GLY A 401 13.40 -13.35 39.85
CA GLY A 401 12.65 -14.05 40.89
C GLY A 401 11.64 -15.06 40.36
N ASP A 402 11.78 -16.30 40.82
CA ASP A 402 10.92 -17.45 40.53
C ASP A 402 9.43 -17.24 40.85
N LEU A 403 8.58 -17.94 40.09
CA LEU A 403 7.21 -18.39 40.42
C LEU A 403 6.24 -17.34 41.00
N GLU A 404 5.40 -16.74 40.14
CA GLU A 404 3.93 -16.82 40.20
C GLU A 404 3.29 -15.85 39.19
N LEU A 405 2.27 -16.34 38.49
CA LEU A 405 1.43 -15.56 37.59
C LEU A 405 0.67 -14.50 38.38
N SER A 406 0.79 -13.23 37.98
CA SER A 406 -0.17 -12.19 38.32
C SER A 406 -0.51 -11.39 37.07
N PHE A 407 -1.80 -11.45 36.72
CA PHE A 407 -2.39 -10.79 35.56
C PHE A 407 -3.07 -9.50 36.00
N SER A 408 -2.71 -8.41 35.35
CA SER A 408 -3.59 -7.26 35.19
C SER A 408 -3.36 -6.72 33.79
N THR A 409 -4.44 -6.60 33.03
CA THR A 409 -4.48 -5.91 31.73
C THR A 409 -3.90 -4.50 31.88
N PRO A 410 -2.82 -4.14 31.17
CA PRO A 410 -2.64 -2.76 30.81
C PRO A 410 -3.69 -2.43 29.74
N PRO A 411 -4.28 -1.23 29.73
CA PRO A 411 -5.13 -0.78 28.64
C PRO A 411 -4.37 -0.81 27.31
N PRO A 412 -5.05 -0.69 26.15
CA PRO A 412 -4.37 -0.49 24.87
C PRO A 412 -3.34 0.62 25.04
N ALA A 413 -2.08 0.37 24.65
CA ALA A 413 -1.05 1.40 24.71
C ALA A 413 -1.59 2.62 23.95
N PRO A 414 -1.71 3.79 24.60
CA PRO A 414 -2.13 4.99 23.91
C PRO A 414 -1.14 5.24 22.77
N VAL A 415 -1.62 5.79 21.65
CA VAL A 415 -0.77 6.52 20.69
C VAL A 415 0.18 7.33 21.55
N ALA A 416 1.50 7.12 21.47
CA ALA A 416 2.44 7.70 22.40
C ALA A 416 2.13 9.20 22.55
N THR A 417 1.54 9.57 23.69
CA THR A 417 1.04 10.92 23.91
C THR A 417 2.25 11.77 24.26
N GLY A 418 2.80 12.46 23.27
CA GLY A 418 3.99 13.28 23.43
C GLY A 418 4.57 13.74 22.10
N PHE A 419 5.53 14.65 22.17
CA PHE A 419 6.22 15.18 21.00
C PHE A 419 7.26 14.17 20.49
N LEU A 420 7.43 14.08 19.18
CA LEU A 420 8.32 13.14 18.52
C LEU A 420 9.77 13.28 18.99
N LYS A 421 10.20 14.50 19.32
CA LYS A 421 11.54 14.75 19.89
C LYS A 421 11.81 14.05 21.23
N ASP A 422 10.75 13.80 22.00
CA ASP A 422 10.83 13.16 23.32
C ASP A 422 10.52 11.67 23.24
N ASN A 423 10.18 11.17 22.05
CA ASN A 423 9.85 9.77 21.85
C ASN A 423 11.14 8.92 21.94
N PRO A 424 11.24 8.00 22.91
CA PRO A 424 12.44 7.20 23.11
C PRO A 424 12.76 6.28 21.92
N THR A 425 11.75 5.90 21.13
CA THR A 425 11.96 5.08 19.91
C THR A 425 12.59 5.86 18.76
N LEU A 426 12.53 7.19 18.80
CA LEU A 426 13.15 8.08 17.82
C LEU A 426 14.50 8.62 18.31
N ALA A 427 14.78 8.47 19.61
CA ALA A 427 16.04 8.88 20.21
C ALA A 427 17.21 8.11 19.58
N GLY A 428 18.20 8.83 19.06
CA GLY A 428 19.41 8.23 18.48
C GLY A 428 19.25 7.62 17.07
N VAL A 429 18.02 7.52 16.53
CA VAL A 429 17.77 6.98 15.18
C VAL A 429 18.50 7.82 14.12
N PRO A 430 19.39 7.23 13.28
CA PRO A 430 20.07 7.95 12.22
C PRO A 430 19.10 8.69 11.28
N LEU A 431 19.48 9.86 10.79
CA LEU A 431 18.69 10.55 9.77
C LEU A 431 18.66 9.74 8.46
N ALA A 432 19.86 9.41 7.98
CA ALA A 432 20.10 8.78 6.71
C ALA A 432 20.29 7.27 6.86
N PHE A 433 19.98 6.53 5.79
CA PHE A 433 20.47 5.16 5.65
C PHE A 433 22.00 5.11 5.55
N PRO A 434 22.62 3.98 5.95
CA PRO A 434 24.01 3.70 5.65
C PRO A 434 24.32 3.96 4.17
N ARG A 435 25.54 4.43 3.88
CA ARG A 435 25.90 4.87 2.52
C ARG A 435 25.67 3.82 1.43
N ILE A 436 25.79 2.53 1.77
CA ILE A 436 25.59 1.42 0.85
C ILE A 436 24.11 1.19 0.50
N GLU A 437 23.19 1.68 1.32
CA GLU A 437 21.74 1.59 1.14
C GLU A 437 21.15 2.87 0.49
N GLN A 438 21.99 3.88 0.20
CA GLN A 438 21.56 5.12 -0.46
C GLN A 438 21.46 4.95 -1.97
N LEU A 439 20.40 5.49 -2.57
CA LEU A 439 20.17 5.44 -4.01
C LEU A 439 21.06 6.43 -4.78
N SER A 440 21.53 6.06 -5.97
CA SER A 440 22.23 7.01 -6.86
C SER A 440 21.25 8.06 -7.40
N LEU A 441 21.68 9.33 -7.44
CA LEU A 441 20.92 10.42 -8.06
C LEU A 441 20.78 10.25 -9.58
N ASP A 442 21.64 9.46 -10.21
CA ASP A 442 21.58 9.18 -11.64
C ASP A 442 20.37 8.32 -12.02
N LEU A 443 19.73 7.67 -11.03
CA LEU A 443 18.49 6.93 -11.22
C LEU A 443 17.28 7.84 -11.45
N ALA A 444 17.39 9.14 -11.13
CA ALA A 444 16.29 10.08 -11.29
C ALA A 444 16.20 10.62 -12.73
N ARG A 445 15.06 10.35 -13.37
CA ARG A 445 14.67 10.85 -14.70
C ARG A 445 13.86 12.13 -14.62
N THR A 446 13.18 12.37 -13.50
CA THR A 446 12.39 13.59 -13.27
C THR A 446 12.92 14.40 -12.08
N SER A 447 12.50 15.67 -11.99
CA SER A 447 12.80 16.53 -10.84
C SER A 447 12.19 15.99 -9.54
N SER A 448 10.99 15.39 -9.61
CA SER A 448 10.30 14.78 -8.46
C SER A 448 11.02 13.54 -7.96
N GLU A 449 11.43 12.63 -8.86
CA GLU A 449 12.26 11.47 -8.49
C GLU A 449 13.60 11.88 -7.88
N ARG A 450 14.24 12.93 -8.43
CA ARG A 450 15.47 13.47 -7.84
C ARG A 450 15.22 14.06 -6.47
N SER A 451 14.04 14.63 -6.23
CA SER A 451 13.63 15.11 -4.91
C SER A 451 13.48 13.96 -3.92
N VAL A 452 12.75 12.90 -4.31
CA VAL A 452 12.57 11.67 -3.53
C VAL A 452 13.92 11.10 -3.11
N ILE A 453 14.84 10.84 -4.07
CA ILE A 453 16.14 10.23 -3.77
C ILE A 453 16.94 11.09 -2.79
N ARG A 454 16.94 12.42 -2.95
CA ARG A 454 17.65 13.33 -2.04
C ARG A 454 17.11 13.26 -0.62
N VAL A 455 15.78 13.25 -0.47
CA VAL A 455 15.10 13.22 0.82
C VAL A 455 15.29 11.85 1.47
N TRP A 456 15.06 10.78 0.71
CA TRP A 456 15.20 9.41 1.18
C TRP A 456 16.62 9.10 1.65
N ASN A 457 17.63 9.43 0.85
CA ASN A 457 19.02 9.18 1.23
C ASN A 457 19.42 9.95 2.49
N ARG A 458 18.83 11.13 2.72
CA ARG A 458 19.22 12.01 3.82
C ARG A 458 18.41 11.77 5.09
N TYR A 459 17.14 11.43 4.96
CA TYR A 459 16.17 11.40 6.06
C TYR A 459 15.36 10.10 6.13
N GLY A 460 15.50 9.20 5.15
CA GLY A 460 14.62 8.05 4.98
C GLY A 460 14.55 7.12 6.19
N TRP A 461 15.67 6.92 6.90
CA TRP A 461 15.66 6.08 8.11
C TRP A 461 14.81 6.71 9.21
N LEU A 462 15.00 8.01 9.48
CA LEU A 462 14.19 8.71 10.47
C LEU A 462 12.72 8.84 10.01
N LEU A 463 12.48 9.08 8.72
CA LEU A 463 11.13 9.17 8.16
C LEU A 463 10.36 7.86 8.30
N LEU A 464 10.99 6.70 8.10
CA LEU A 464 10.34 5.41 8.36
C LEU A 464 9.92 5.26 9.82
N MET A 465 10.76 5.68 10.75
CA MET A 465 10.44 5.60 12.18
C MET A 465 9.34 6.59 12.56
N VAL A 466 9.39 7.81 12.03
CA VAL A 466 8.32 8.82 12.20
C VAL A 466 7.00 8.32 11.61
N SER A 467 7.03 7.71 10.42
CA SER A 467 5.86 7.06 9.81
C SER A 467 5.26 5.99 10.71
N GLY A 468 6.09 5.14 11.33
CA GLY A 468 5.65 4.14 12.29
C GLY A 468 5.02 4.75 13.55
N VAL A 469 5.62 5.80 14.12
CA VAL A 469 5.07 6.47 15.32
C VAL A 469 3.74 7.17 15.02
N LEU A 470 3.64 7.84 13.87
CA LEU A 470 2.46 8.60 13.48
C LEU A 470 1.41 7.80 12.72
N GLN A 471 1.69 6.53 12.39
CA GLN A 471 0.82 5.66 11.58
C GLN A 471 0.48 6.28 10.21
N ILE A 472 1.47 6.94 9.58
CA ILE A 472 1.34 7.54 8.25
C ILE A 472 2.18 6.77 7.24
N GLU A 473 1.75 6.76 5.99
CA GLU A 473 2.45 6.04 4.93
C GLU A 473 3.85 6.66 4.66
N PRO A 474 4.92 5.85 4.50
CA PRO A 474 6.28 6.33 4.23
C PRO A 474 6.45 7.29 3.04
N GLY A 475 5.85 6.98 1.89
CA GLY A 475 5.81 7.85 0.72
C GLY A 475 5.13 9.20 0.99
N ALA A 476 4.08 9.24 1.82
CA ALA A 476 3.44 10.49 2.27
C ALA A 476 4.39 11.30 3.16
N ALA A 477 5.09 10.66 4.11
CA ALA A 477 6.10 11.31 4.92
C ALA A 477 7.26 11.85 4.07
N VAL A 478 7.71 11.10 3.05
CA VAL A 478 8.71 11.55 2.08
C VAL A 478 8.21 12.71 1.23
N ALA A 479 6.95 12.69 0.79
CA ALA A 479 6.35 13.78 0.02
C ALA A 479 6.29 15.08 0.82
N VAL A 480 5.84 15.01 2.08
CA VAL A 480 5.85 16.14 3.01
C VAL A 480 7.27 16.64 3.24
N ALA A 481 8.21 15.75 3.57
CA ALA A 481 9.60 16.14 3.78
C ALA A 481 10.23 16.76 2.52
N ALA A 482 9.93 16.25 1.33
CA ALA A 482 10.42 16.83 0.07
C ALA A 482 9.90 18.23 -0.19
N GLN A 483 8.67 18.52 0.25
CA GLN A 483 8.06 19.84 0.10
C GLN A 483 8.69 20.87 1.04
N HIS A 484 9.03 20.49 2.28
CA HIS A 484 9.60 21.38 3.28
C HIS A 484 11.14 21.45 3.24
N PHE A 485 11.82 20.38 2.82
CA PHE A 485 13.29 20.30 2.77
C PHE A 485 13.84 20.49 1.35
N ARG A 486 13.20 21.36 0.56
CA ARG A 486 13.70 21.77 -0.76
C ARG A 486 15.08 22.45 -0.65
N GLN A 487 15.32 23.12 0.47
CA GLN A 487 16.62 23.66 0.86
C GLN A 487 17.08 22.99 2.16
N ARG A 488 18.40 22.95 2.37
CA ARG A 488 18.97 22.37 3.60
C ARG A 488 18.65 23.25 4.80
N GLY A 489 18.54 22.63 5.96
CA GLY A 489 18.31 23.30 7.25
C GLY A 489 19.50 24.12 7.71
N PHE A 490 20.66 23.90 7.09
CA PHE A 490 21.90 24.63 7.32
C PHE A 490 22.43 25.21 6.01
N GLY A 491 22.88 26.47 6.07
CA GLY A 491 23.59 27.14 4.99
C GLY A 491 24.97 26.56 4.72
N ARG A 492 25.62 27.00 3.64
CA ARG A 492 26.98 26.53 3.27
C ARG A 492 28.04 26.76 4.34
N GLN A 493 27.86 27.78 5.18
CA GLN A 493 28.76 28.13 6.29
C GLN A 493 28.38 27.42 7.61
N GLY A 494 27.47 26.44 7.59
CA GLY A 494 27.08 25.65 8.76
C GLY A 494 26.05 26.30 9.68
N GLY A 495 25.75 27.59 9.52
CA GLY A 495 24.67 28.26 10.26
C GLY A 495 23.28 27.73 9.88
N MET A 496 22.39 27.60 10.86
CA MET A 496 20.98 27.24 10.63
C MET A 496 20.35 28.24 9.66
N ARG A 497 19.46 27.76 8.81
CA ARG A 497 18.67 28.64 7.97
C ARG A 497 17.62 29.34 8.83
N LEU A 498 17.50 30.67 8.71
CA LEU A 498 16.39 31.40 9.31
C LEU A 498 15.87 32.49 8.38
N ARG A 499 14.67 32.95 8.68
CA ARG A 499 14.03 34.11 8.08
C ARG A 499 13.48 35.00 9.20
N PHE A 500 14.00 36.20 9.34
CA PHE A 500 13.56 37.15 10.36
C PHE A 500 12.46 38.05 9.80
N GLU A 501 11.35 38.19 10.51
CA GLU A 501 10.18 38.97 10.09
C GLU A 501 10.06 40.26 10.93
N PRO A 502 10.57 41.41 10.45
CA PRO A 502 10.58 42.66 11.22
C PRO A 502 9.20 43.11 11.70
N GLN A 503 8.16 42.87 10.91
CA GLN A 503 6.79 43.17 11.27
C GLN A 503 6.30 42.32 12.45
N LEU A 504 6.69 41.05 12.55
CA LEU A 504 6.36 40.22 13.70
C LEU A 504 7.16 40.64 14.95
N PHE A 505 8.39 41.14 14.75
CA PHE A 505 9.20 41.72 15.81
C PHE A 505 8.62 43.04 16.30
N PHE A 506 8.09 43.87 15.39
CA PHE A 506 7.36 45.09 15.72
C PHE A 506 6.15 44.78 16.60
N GLU A 507 5.32 43.82 16.18
CA GLU A 507 4.15 43.40 16.96
C GLU A 507 4.49 42.97 18.40
N ARG A 508 5.68 42.40 18.63
CA ARG A 508 6.08 41.79 19.90
C ARG A 508 6.89 42.69 20.82
N TRP A 509 7.66 43.61 20.25
CA TRP A 509 8.56 44.48 20.98
C TRP A 509 8.55 45.91 20.44
N GLY A 510 8.55 46.06 19.12
CA GLY A 510 8.63 47.39 18.49
C GLY A 510 7.45 48.31 18.79
N ARG A 511 6.23 47.78 19.01
CA ARG A 511 5.06 48.59 19.41
C ARG A 511 5.27 49.36 20.71
N ASP A 512 6.00 48.78 21.65
CA ASP A 512 6.28 49.42 22.94
C ASP A 512 7.62 50.18 22.90
N ASN A 513 8.36 50.11 21.78
CA ASN A 513 9.70 50.65 21.59
C ASN A 513 9.87 51.27 20.19
N GLU A 514 8.85 52.00 19.73
CA GLU A 514 8.72 52.38 18.31
C GLU A 514 9.91 53.20 17.81
N GLU A 515 10.38 54.17 18.60
CA GLU A 515 11.52 55.02 18.23
C GLU A 515 12.76 54.18 17.92
N THR A 516 13.11 53.24 18.80
CA THR A 516 14.26 52.35 18.62
C THR A 516 14.02 51.34 17.49
N PHE A 517 12.79 50.85 17.31
CA PHE A 517 12.47 49.96 16.21
C PHE A 517 12.69 50.64 14.86
N TRP A 518 12.09 51.82 14.65
CA TRP A 518 12.16 52.56 13.38
C TRP A 518 13.56 53.08 13.07
N GLN A 519 14.43 53.23 14.07
CA GLN A 519 15.85 53.48 13.85
C GLN A 519 16.56 52.34 13.11
N HIS A 520 16.12 51.09 13.29
CA HIS A 520 16.87 49.92 12.82
C HIS A 520 16.14 49.04 11.81
N PHE A 521 14.81 49.07 11.78
CA PHE A 521 13.99 48.22 10.94
C PHE A 521 12.90 49.04 10.23
N SER A 522 12.52 48.60 9.04
CA SER A 522 11.36 49.15 8.34
C SER A 522 10.61 48.08 7.56
N PHE A 523 9.33 48.33 7.33
CA PHE A 523 8.45 47.55 6.46
C PHE A 523 7.39 48.48 5.87
N ASP A 524 6.65 48.01 4.86
CA ASP A 524 5.52 48.73 4.29
C ASP A 524 4.33 48.71 5.26
N THR A 525 3.89 49.87 5.76
CA THR A 525 2.81 49.94 6.77
C THR A 525 1.44 49.53 6.24
N ASP A 526 1.18 49.65 4.94
CA ASP A 526 -0.06 49.19 4.31
C ASP A 526 -0.02 47.70 4.01
N ARG A 527 1.19 47.15 3.82
CA ARG A 527 1.43 45.72 3.60
C ARG A 527 2.60 45.24 4.47
N PRO A 528 2.36 45.00 5.77
CA PRO A 528 3.44 44.76 6.74
C PRO A 528 4.38 43.60 6.43
N TRP A 529 4.01 42.68 5.54
CA TRP A 529 4.83 41.56 5.06
C TRP A 529 5.73 41.91 3.84
N GLN A 530 5.81 43.19 3.45
CA GLN A 530 6.57 43.67 2.29
C GLN A 530 7.61 44.73 2.67
N GLN A 531 8.60 44.91 1.81
CA GLN A 531 9.65 45.93 1.91
C GLN A 531 10.42 45.91 3.25
N HIS A 532 10.70 44.71 3.75
CA HIS A 532 11.49 44.53 4.97
C HIS A 532 12.92 45.00 4.76
N ARG A 533 13.37 45.96 5.58
CA ARG A 533 14.74 46.48 5.56
C ARG A 533 15.30 46.60 6.98
N TRP A 534 16.62 46.59 7.07
CA TRP A 534 17.34 46.86 8.31
C TRP A 534 18.57 47.75 8.09
N ARG A 535 19.09 48.33 9.18
CA ARG A 535 20.40 48.97 9.22
C ARG A 535 21.06 48.84 10.60
N PRO A 536 22.40 48.65 10.67
CA PRO A 536 23.10 48.40 11.93
C PRO A 536 23.20 49.63 12.86
N ALA A 537 23.06 50.84 12.30
CA ALA A 537 23.13 52.11 13.02
C ALA A 537 22.29 53.17 12.31
N ASP A 538 21.91 54.22 13.02
CA ASP A 538 21.04 55.30 12.50
C ASP A 538 21.66 56.08 11.32
N ASN A 539 22.99 56.06 11.19
CA ASN A 539 23.71 56.68 10.08
C ASN A 539 24.13 55.71 8.96
N ALA A 540 23.77 54.42 9.07
CA ALA A 540 24.09 53.42 8.06
C ALA A 540 23.00 53.34 6.97
N ASP A 541 23.40 52.88 5.78
CA ASP A 541 22.48 52.66 4.67
C ASP A 541 21.50 51.52 4.97
N TRP A 542 20.25 51.70 4.54
CA TRP A 542 19.21 50.66 4.60
C TRP A 542 19.54 49.51 3.65
N GLN A 543 19.34 48.28 4.13
CA GLN A 543 19.56 47.05 3.39
C GLN A 543 18.29 46.22 3.35
N ASP A 544 17.96 45.67 2.18
CA ASP A 544 16.83 44.75 2.04
C ASP A 544 17.08 43.45 2.80
N ILE A 545 16.09 43.04 3.60
CA ILE A 545 16.04 41.74 4.26
C ILE A 545 15.54 40.70 3.23
N HIS A 546 15.85 39.42 3.44
CA HIS A 546 15.47 38.29 2.58
C HIS A 546 16.24 38.13 1.27
N THR A 547 17.32 38.88 1.07
CA THR A 547 18.19 38.73 -0.10
C THR A 547 19.12 37.51 0.02
N ASN A 548 19.65 37.25 1.21
CA ASN A 548 20.53 36.12 1.50
C ASN A 548 20.60 35.83 3.01
N GLN A 549 21.15 34.67 3.38
CA GLN A 549 21.23 34.26 4.79
C GLN A 549 22.15 35.13 5.65
N ALA A 550 23.19 35.76 5.11
CA ALA A 550 24.03 36.65 5.91
C ALA A 550 23.27 37.92 6.33
N GLY A 551 22.45 38.47 5.44
CA GLY A 551 21.55 39.58 5.75
C GLY A 551 20.46 39.20 6.76
N GLU A 552 19.88 38.00 6.63
CA GLU A 552 18.91 37.46 7.59
C GLU A 552 19.50 37.38 9.00
N TRP A 553 20.68 36.79 9.13
CA TRP A 553 21.37 36.65 10.41
C TRP A 553 21.79 37.99 10.99
N ALA A 554 22.30 38.92 10.19
CA ALA A 554 22.72 40.23 10.69
C ALA A 554 21.54 41.07 11.23
N ALA A 555 20.39 41.05 10.54
CA ALA A 555 19.17 41.68 11.02
C ALA A 555 18.64 41.00 12.30
N PHE A 556 18.66 39.67 12.33
CA PHE A 556 18.26 38.88 13.49
C PHE A 556 19.15 39.11 14.71
N ASP A 557 20.47 39.17 14.54
CA ASP A 557 21.44 39.40 15.62
C ASP A 557 21.25 40.78 16.24
N LEU A 558 21.00 41.80 15.42
CA LEU A 558 20.62 43.14 15.88
C LEU A 558 19.30 43.10 16.68
N ALA A 559 18.29 42.41 16.17
CA ALA A 559 17.02 42.25 16.88
C ALA A 559 17.21 41.51 18.21
N CYS A 560 18.12 40.53 18.26
CA CYS A 560 18.47 39.80 19.48
C CYS A 560 19.20 40.67 20.51
N ALA A 561 20.05 41.60 20.07
CA ALA A 561 20.68 42.59 20.94
C ALA A 561 19.67 43.55 21.58
N LEU A 562 18.55 43.83 20.89
CA LEU A 562 17.45 44.65 21.41
C LEU A 562 16.50 43.86 22.31
N ASN A 563 15.99 42.73 21.81
CA ASN A 563 15.14 41.80 22.55
C ASN A 563 15.21 40.39 21.96
N LYS A 564 16.03 39.53 22.58
CA LYS A 564 16.25 38.15 22.15
C LYS A 564 14.98 37.33 22.01
N THR A 565 14.11 37.32 23.01
CA THR A 565 12.91 36.47 23.00
C THR A 565 11.93 36.91 21.91
N ALA A 566 11.70 38.21 21.74
CA ALA A 566 10.83 38.72 20.68
C ALA A 566 11.41 38.44 19.28
N ALA A 567 12.73 38.56 19.11
CA ALA A 567 13.41 38.25 17.85
C ALA A 567 13.25 36.76 17.49
N LEU A 568 13.48 35.87 18.45
CA LEU A 568 13.30 34.43 18.29
C LEU A 568 11.85 34.05 17.90
N LEU A 569 10.86 34.65 18.56
CA LEU A 569 9.44 34.44 18.23
C LEU A 569 9.07 34.97 16.84
N ALA A 570 9.75 36.01 16.37
CA ALA A 570 9.54 36.65 15.07
C ALA A 570 10.33 36.01 13.91
N SER A 571 10.98 34.86 14.13
CA SER A 571 11.77 34.18 13.09
C SER A 571 11.19 32.84 12.68
N ALA A 572 11.17 32.56 11.38
CA ALA A 572 10.98 31.23 10.81
C ALA A 572 12.32 30.47 10.81
N LEU A 573 12.32 29.25 11.34
CA LEU A 573 13.53 28.51 11.69
C LEU A 573 13.67 27.21 10.89
N GLY A 574 14.90 26.94 10.45
CA GLY A 574 15.29 25.69 9.79
C GLY A 574 14.76 25.54 8.37
N ALA A 575 14.95 24.35 7.80
CA ALA A 575 14.40 23.99 6.50
C ALA A 575 12.87 24.11 6.41
N PRO A 576 12.06 23.67 7.40
CA PRO A 576 10.61 23.74 7.30
C PRO A 576 10.04 25.16 7.49
N GLU A 577 10.88 26.16 7.82
CA GLU A 577 10.48 27.56 8.05
C GLU A 577 9.39 27.70 9.13
N LEU A 578 9.48 26.91 10.21
CA LEU A 578 8.54 26.98 11.34
C LEU A 578 8.81 28.24 12.17
N LEU A 579 7.79 29.08 12.36
CA LEU A 579 7.89 30.29 13.18
C LEU A 579 8.19 29.94 14.65
N GLY A 580 9.05 30.73 15.30
CA GLY A 580 9.44 30.52 16.69
C GLY A 580 8.26 30.55 17.68
N VAL A 581 7.17 31.27 17.35
CA VAL A 581 5.92 31.23 18.14
C VAL A 581 5.28 29.85 18.24
N LEU A 582 5.65 28.91 17.34
CA LEU A 582 5.16 27.53 17.37
C LEU A 582 5.91 26.65 18.38
N HIS A 583 6.88 27.19 19.16
CA HIS A 583 7.71 26.39 20.06
C HIS A 583 6.89 25.48 20.98
N ALA A 584 5.84 26.01 21.62
CA ALA A 584 4.99 25.24 22.52
C ALA A 584 4.12 24.22 21.76
N THR A 585 3.65 24.57 20.56
CA THR A 585 2.86 23.69 19.69
C THR A 585 3.63 22.42 19.29
N ILE A 586 4.96 22.50 19.23
CA ILE A 586 5.84 21.38 18.89
C ILE A 586 6.70 20.91 20.08
N GLY A 587 6.33 21.32 21.29
CA GLY A 587 6.81 20.71 22.52
C GLY A 587 8.05 21.29 23.19
N TYR A 588 8.48 22.49 22.79
CA TYR A 588 9.52 23.22 23.50
C TYR A 588 8.88 24.18 24.50
N GLU A 589 9.36 24.18 25.73
CA GLU A 589 8.85 25.07 26.79
C GLU A 589 9.11 26.53 26.45
N THR A 590 10.24 26.82 25.79
CA THR A 590 10.63 28.15 25.36
C THR A 590 11.12 28.18 23.91
N VAL A 591 11.03 29.35 23.29
CA VAL A 591 11.56 29.56 21.95
C VAL A 591 13.09 29.40 21.90
N ASP A 592 13.81 29.72 22.99
CA ASP A 592 15.24 29.45 23.11
C ASP A 592 15.56 27.96 23.00
N GLN A 593 14.76 27.09 23.63
CA GLN A 593 14.92 25.64 23.52
C GLN A 593 14.68 25.15 22.08
N MET A 594 13.61 25.64 21.43
CA MET A 594 13.34 25.33 20.01
C MET A 594 14.50 25.73 19.12
N PHE A 595 14.99 26.97 19.28
CA PHE A 595 16.09 27.51 18.49
C PHE A 595 17.37 26.72 18.69
N ALA A 596 17.75 26.43 19.94
CA ALA A 596 18.94 25.64 20.25
C ALA A 596 18.86 24.23 19.64
N ALA A 597 17.70 23.57 19.75
CA ALA A 597 17.49 22.26 19.15
C ALA A 597 17.60 22.31 17.62
N PHE A 598 16.90 23.23 16.95
CA PHE A 598 16.92 23.36 15.50
C PHE A 598 18.31 23.74 14.97
N ALA A 599 19.06 24.57 15.72
CA ALA A 599 20.43 24.96 15.38
C ALA A 599 21.44 23.83 15.61
N SER A 600 21.13 22.86 16.49
CA SER A 600 22.03 21.74 16.75
C SER A 600 22.00 20.68 15.65
N HIS A 601 20.82 20.39 15.08
CA HIS A 601 20.68 19.28 14.14
C HIS A 601 19.38 19.31 13.32
N GLU A 602 19.44 18.89 12.04
CA GLU A 602 18.28 18.79 11.14
C GLU A 602 17.23 17.77 11.62
N ARG A 603 17.61 16.85 12.50
CA ARG A 603 16.66 15.93 13.18
C ARG A 603 15.55 16.70 13.86
N TYR A 604 15.90 17.69 14.66
CA TYR A 604 14.91 18.46 15.43
C TYR A 604 14.02 19.30 14.53
N GLN A 605 14.54 19.74 13.38
CA GLN A 605 13.76 20.42 12.35
C GLN A 605 12.74 19.46 11.70
N LEU A 606 13.16 18.23 11.38
CA LEU A 606 12.27 17.22 10.78
C LEU A 606 11.20 16.74 11.76
N LEU A 607 11.59 16.42 13.00
CA LEU A 607 10.63 16.02 14.04
C LEU A 607 9.65 17.16 14.36
N GLY A 608 10.15 18.41 14.47
CA GLY A 608 9.30 19.57 14.70
C GLY A 608 8.27 19.82 13.59
N LEU A 609 8.61 19.53 12.33
CA LEU A 609 7.63 19.57 11.22
C LEU A 609 6.50 18.56 11.43
N PHE A 610 6.85 17.32 11.76
CA PHE A 610 5.84 16.28 11.97
C PHE A 610 5.08 16.44 13.29
N ASP A 611 5.66 17.04 14.32
CA ASP A 611 4.95 17.47 15.54
C ASP A 611 3.95 18.58 15.23
N PHE A 612 4.31 19.55 14.39
CA PHE A 612 3.38 20.59 13.93
C PHE A 612 2.20 19.99 13.15
N ILE A 613 2.48 19.01 12.28
CA ILE A 613 1.45 18.28 11.52
C ILE A 613 0.61 17.43 12.47
N ALA A 614 1.20 16.72 13.41
CA ALA A 614 0.49 15.90 14.39
C ALA A 614 -0.43 16.73 15.29
N GLY A 615 -0.02 17.95 15.60
CA GLY A 615 -0.66 18.84 16.55
C GLY A 615 -0.59 18.29 17.98
N PRO A 616 -1.02 19.08 18.98
CA PRO A 616 -1.05 18.66 20.37
C PRO A 616 -1.84 17.36 20.54
N GLY A 617 -1.22 16.35 21.17
CA GLY A 617 -1.84 15.04 21.41
C GLY A 617 -2.02 14.17 20.16
N SER A 618 -1.36 14.49 19.05
CA SER A 618 -1.37 13.68 17.81
C SER A 618 -2.76 13.43 17.24
N ALA A 619 -3.64 14.43 17.29
CA ALA A 619 -5.04 14.33 16.87
C ALA A 619 -5.45 15.41 15.86
N SER A 620 -4.50 16.05 15.18
CA SER A 620 -4.84 17.08 14.19
C SER A 620 -5.55 16.50 12.96
N ARG A 621 -6.35 17.34 12.30
CA ARG A 621 -6.96 17.00 11.00
C ARG A 621 -5.94 16.82 9.89
N GLN A 622 -4.76 17.44 10.00
CA GLN A 622 -3.68 17.26 9.04
C GLN A 622 -3.10 15.84 9.15
N LEU A 623 -2.86 15.38 10.37
CA LEU A 623 -2.38 14.02 10.63
C LEU A 623 -3.42 12.99 10.22
N ALA A 624 -4.69 13.18 10.59
CA ALA A 624 -5.77 12.30 10.17
C ALA A 624 -5.86 12.18 8.64
N ALA A 625 -5.65 13.27 7.92
CA ALA A 625 -5.62 13.25 6.46
C ALA A 625 -4.43 12.43 5.91
N LEU A 626 -3.24 12.55 6.51
CA LEU A 626 -2.08 11.72 6.13
C LEU A 626 -2.25 10.24 6.49
N GLN A 627 -2.84 9.94 7.64
CA GLN A 627 -3.16 8.56 8.07
C GLN A 627 -4.17 7.90 7.12
N ALA A 628 -5.12 8.70 6.60
CA ALA A 628 -6.09 8.27 5.59
C ALA A 628 -5.54 8.32 4.14
N GLY A 629 -4.25 8.63 3.93
CA GLY A 629 -3.64 8.73 2.60
C GLY A 629 -4.17 9.87 1.72
N ASN A 630 -4.89 10.85 2.29
CA ASN A 630 -5.57 11.91 1.57
C ASN A 630 -4.72 13.19 1.47
N LEU A 631 -3.84 13.23 0.47
CA LEU A 631 -2.93 14.35 0.24
C LEU A 631 -3.63 15.65 -0.16
N ASP A 632 -4.81 15.59 -0.80
CA ASP A 632 -5.64 16.75 -1.13
C ASP A 632 -6.14 17.45 0.14
N VAL A 633 -6.73 16.67 1.04
CA VAL A 633 -7.27 17.16 2.32
C VAL A 633 -6.13 17.64 3.22
N PHE A 634 -5.00 16.92 3.25
CA PHE A 634 -3.80 17.39 3.93
C PHE A 634 -3.35 18.75 3.38
N ALA A 635 -3.24 18.90 2.05
CA ALA A 635 -2.79 20.14 1.44
C ALA A 635 -3.72 21.32 1.75
N ALA A 636 -5.03 21.08 1.82
CA ALA A 636 -6.02 22.08 2.19
C ALA A 636 -5.86 22.56 3.64
N PHE A 637 -5.63 21.64 4.58
CA PHE A 637 -5.40 22.02 5.98
C PHE A 637 -4.01 22.63 6.22
N HIS A 638 -2.99 22.15 5.52
CA HIS A 638 -1.60 22.55 5.79
C HIS A 638 -1.18 23.84 5.06
N PHE A 639 -1.58 24.02 3.80
CA PHE A 639 -1.20 25.20 2.99
C PHE A 639 -2.33 26.20 2.77
N GLY A 640 -3.52 25.89 3.27
CA GLY A 640 -4.74 26.67 3.09
C GLY A 640 -5.47 26.38 1.77
N VAL A 641 -6.79 26.53 1.81
CA VAL A 641 -7.70 26.16 0.70
C VAL A 641 -7.34 26.81 -0.64
N ASN A 642 -6.83 28.04 -0.63
CA ASN A 642 -6.49 28.78 -1.85
C ASN A 642 -5.24 28.24 -2.56
N GLN A 643 -4.39 27.48 -1.86
CA GLN A 643 -3.18 26.89 -2.44
C GLN A 643 -3.22 25.36 -2.49
N ALA A 644 -4.29 24.75 -1.97
CA ALA A 644 -4.45 23.31 -1.83
C ALA A 644 -4.22 22.55 -3.15
N ALA A 645 -4.84 22.98 -4.25
CA ALA A 645 -4.72 22.32 -5.55
C ALA A 645 -3.26 22.27 -6.06
N ARG A 646 -2.52 23.37 -5.90
CA ARG A 646 -1.12 23.47 -6.32
C ARG A 646 -0.23 22.54 -5.48
N TYR A 647 -0.38 22.58 -4.16
CA TYR A 647 0.47 21.79 -3.27
C TYR A 647 0.10 20.31 -3.29
N SER A 648 -1.19 19.96 -3.38
CA SER A 648 -1.61 18.58 -3.56
C SER A 648 -1.01 17.96 -4.82
N THR A 649 -1.09 18.66 -5.95
CA THR A 649 -0.45 18.21 -7.20
C THR A 649 1.04 17.91 -7.00
N THR A 650 1.75 18.79 -6.29
CA THR A 650 3.18 18.63 -6.02
C THR A 650 3.46 17.44 -5.09
N LEU A 651 2.68 17.30 -4.01
CA LEU A 651 2.80 16.19 -3.07
C LEU A 651 2.50 14.84 -3.76
N GLN A 652 1.45 14.77 -4.58
CA GLN A 652 1.09 13.57 -5.31
C GLN A 652 2.17 13.17 -6.33
N GLN A 653 2.80 14.14 -7.00
CA GLN A 653 3.91 13.85 -7.91
C GLN A 653 5.12 13.24 -7.19
N VAL A 654 5.45 13.73 -5.99
CA VAL A 654 6.54 13.17 -5.18
C VAL A 654 6.16 11.82 -4.61
N TYR A 655 4.93 11.66 -4.12
CA TYR A 655 4.38 10.40 -3.62
C TYR A 655 4.44 9.32 -4.70
N ASN A 656 3.95 9.60 -5.92
CA ASN A 656 4.01 8.65 -7.02
C ASN A 656 5.46 8.31 -7.40
N ALA A 657 6.36 9.31 -7.40
CA ALA A 657 7.78 9.10 -7.67
C ALA A 657 8.48 8.24 -6.60
N TYR A 658 8.02 8.29 -5.33
CA TYR A 658 8.50 7.42 -4.27
C TYR A 658 8.23 5.96 -4.63
N TYR A 659 7.01 5.61 -5.01
CA TYR A 659 6.67 4.23 -5.39
C TYR A 659 7.39 3.77 -6.66
N GLN A 660 7.51 4.66 -7.66
CA GLN A 660 8.20 4.33 -8.90
C GLN A 660 9.69 4.03 -8.72
N ARG A 661 10.35 4.55 -7.67
CA ARG A 661 11.81 4.44 -7.49
C ARG A 661 12.27 3.66 -6.27
N LEU A 662 11.51 3.68 -5.18
CA LEU A 662 11.93 3.07 -3.93
C LEU A 662 11.25 1.73 -3.69
N VAL A 663 10.00 1.58 -4.10
CA VAL A 663 9.27 0.30 -3.98
C VAL A 663 9.60 -0.64 -5.15
N SER A 664 10.15 -0.14 -6.25
CA SER A 664 10.58 -0.95 -7.40
C SER A 664 12.00 -1.50 -7.31
N LEU A 665 12.78 -1.08 -6.29
CA LEU A 665 14.19 -1.46 -6.08
C LEU A 665 14.42 -2.29 -4.80
N VAL A 666 13.36 -2.50 -4.00
CA VAL A 666 13.29 -3.38 -2.82
C VAL A 666 12.33 -4.51 -3.17
#